data_AF-A0A316U0Z6-F1
#
_entry.id   AF-A0A316U0Z6-F1
#
_cell.length_a   1.000
_cell.length_b   1.000
_cell.length_c   1.000
_cell.angle_alpha   90.00
_cell.angle_beta   90.00
_cell.angle_gamma   90.00
#
_symmetry.space_group_name_H-M   'P 1'
#
loop_
_entity.id
_entity.type
_entity.pdbx_description
1 polymer ?
#
loop_
_entity_poly.entity_id
_entity_poly.type
_entity_poly.pdbx_seq_one_letter_code
_entity_poly.pdbx_strand_id
1 'polypeptide(L)'
;MAQSSVASKTYASRVASFANPAAKLLLETMERKKTNLCVSVDVTKKADLLQVVESVGADVCMVKTHIDIVEDFDLDLTEKLSALSTQHDFMIFEDRKFADIGNTVSLQYSSGVHKIASWSHITNAHLVPGPGIITGLAEVGQPLGRGLLLLAEMSSKGNLAGGEYGQKCVQAARNDTTGFTCGFIAMDRIDEKVALQPGQEHKDFLVLTPGVGLDAKGDGKGQQYRTPDEVIRQSGCDVIIVGRGIYGALLKDGDKSEAFRNVQEQAARYRKAGWEAYLQRTQQNLGEGSSKRGASPLMTPPRKRRLFAPKPAVTDGDAALALQLSQEQASNANGVGATRSYSLRRRTQDAVQVKSEESEDAVAEEVEALTASTSGTRSTATSRKSRSSGVPKQEDEDDEKKPAIKKEKPSPFDVSPQKKTAKPIKLELDPSEVKPAPKRWRAQLDVLQKQRKRIVAPVDEMGCEENGREDRRADAWRVTAEDEEDRAKRDRLTVLISLMLSSQTKDEVTAQAVKNLQTNLVDGISLASILASTDEQISSCIAKVGFWRRKTGYIKSAASILQSTFGGDVPKDIDELCSLPGVGPKMAFLTLQSAWKLNLGIGVDVHVHRLANRLGWCKTNDPEGTRLVLQSFLPKDLHHSINKTLVGFGQVVCVPVGPRCDLCDLGKARLCPSYRKVDPKSAATRKQVILLPESDEEGEEGKTEKGAEGVAPAIEVAIEGPDGVGKIEVKVED
;
A
#
# COMPACT_ATOMS: atom_id res chain seq x y z
N MET A 1 30.65 -38.63 -5.14
CA MET A 1 30.13 -38.76 -3.75
C MET A 1 28.70 -38.28 -3.76
N ALA A 2 27.77 -38.91 -3.05
CA ALA A 2 26.43 -38.33 -2.90
C ALA A 2 26.54 -37.03 -2.10
N GLN A 3 26.02 -35.92 -2.63
CA GLN A 3 26.05 -34.64 -1.95
C GLN A 3 25.09 -34.70 -0.75
N SER A 4 25.49 -34.20 0.41
CA SER A 4 24.61 -34.23 1.59
C SER A 4 23.38 -33.36 1.36
N SER A 5 22.20 -33.92 1.65
CA SER A 5 20.93 -33.19 1.57
C SER A 5 21.02 -31.88 2.34
N VAL A 6 20.48 -30.81 1.77
CA VAL A 6 20.37 -29.52 2.46
C VAL A 6 19.46 -29.65 3.68
N ALA A 7 18.52 -30.61 3.69
CA ALA A 7 17.67 -30.88 4.85
C ALA A 7 18.46 -31.29 6.11
N SER A 8 19.66 -31.88 5.99
CA SER A 8 20.48 -32.23 7.16
C SER A 8 21.32 -31.07 7.70
N LYS A 9 21.31 -29.90 7.04
CA LYS A 9 22.01 -28.69 7.49
C LYS A 9 21.16 -27.90 8.48
N THR A 10 21.81 -27.19 9.39
CA THR A 10 21.13 -26.28 10.34
C THR A 10 20.68 -25.01 9.62
N TYR A 11 19.62 -24.36 10.11
CA TYR A 11 19.17 -23.08 9.56
C TYR A 11 20.29 -22.02 9.63
N ALA A 12 21.02 -21.93 10.76
CA ALA A 12 22.23 -21.11 10.89
C ALA A 12 23.25 -21.32 9.74
N SER A 13 23.59 -22.58 9.44
CA SER A 13 24.61 -22.89 8.42
C SER A 13 24.15 -22.59 6.98
N ARG A 14 22.84 -22.48 6.76
CA ARG A 14 22.26 -22.16 5.44
C ARG A 14 22.18 -20.66 5.15
N VAL A 15 22.29 -19.78 6.14
CA VAL A 15 22.24 -18.31 5.92
C VAL A 15 23.27 -17.85 4.87
N ALA A 16 24.45 -18.50 4.85
CA ALA A 16 25.51 -18.21 3.88
C ALA A 16 25.24 -18.68 2.44
N SER A 17 24.35 -19.67 2.22
CA SER A 17 24.01 -20.16 0.87
C SER A 17 22.91 -19.35 0.17
N PHE A 18 22.21 -18.46 0.86
CA PHE A 18 21.21 -17.57 0.26
C PHE A 18 21.83 -16.23 -0.16
N ALA A 19 21.43 -15.71 -1.33
CA ALA A 19 21.68 -14.33 -1.72
C ALA A 19 20.53 -13.38 -1.30
N ASN A 20 19.31 -13.91 -1.27
CA ASN A 20 18.08 -13.14 -1.01
C ASN A 20 18.00 -12.64 0.45
N PRO A 21 17.82 -11.33 0.71
CA PRO A 21 17.76 -10.78 2.07
C PRO A 21 16.62 -11.33 2.92
N ALA A 22 15.41 -11.46 2.36
CA ALA A 22 14.26 -12.02 3.07
C ALA A 22 14.50 -13.50 3.45
N ALA A 23 15.16 -14.28 2.59
CA ALA A 23 15.50 -15.68 2.91
C ALA A 23 16.50 -15.82 4.06
N LYS A 24 17.51 -14.94 4.11
CA LYS A 24 18.47 -14.87 5.24
C LYS A 24 17.75 -14.52 6.54
N LEU A 25 16.95 -13.45 6.51
CA LEU A 25 16.18 -13.00 7.67
C LEU A 25 15.31 -14.13 8.22
N LEU A 26 14.65 -14.91 7.35
CA LEU A 26 13.83 -16.04 7.78
C LEU A 26 14.64 -17.09 8.55
N LEU A 27 15.76 -17.55 7.98
CA LEU A 27 16.62 -18.55 8.60
C LEU A 27 17.21 -18.06 9.94
N GLU A 28 17.60 -16.79 9.99
CA GLU A 28 18.11 -16.17 11.22
C GLU A 28 17.02 -16.05 12.30
N THR A 29 15.81 -15.58 11.95
CA THR A 29 14.66 -15.51 12.87
C THR A 29 14.28 -16.92 13.36
N MET A 30 14.24 -17.91 12.47
CA MET A 30 13.96 -19.32 12.83
C MET A 30 14.96 -19.85 13.85
N GLU A 31 16.25 -19.59 13.63
CA GLU A 31 17.34 -20.02 14.52
C GLU A 31 17.36 -19.25 15.84
N ARG A 32 17.12 -17.92 15.85
CA ARG A 32 17.05 -17.10 17.07
C ARG A 32 15.89 -17.53 17.97
N LYS A 33 14.70 -17.67 17.40
CA LYS A 33 13.46 -17.95 18.15
C LYS A 33 13.14 -19.44 18.33
N LYS A 34 13.96 -20.33 17.77
CA LYS A 34 13.76 -21.79 17.80
C LYS A 34 12.36 -22.18 17.31
N THR A 35 11.98 -21.63 16.16
CA THR A 35 10.66 -21.84 15.55
C THR A 35 10.75 -21.94 14.04
N ASN A 36 9.99 -22.87 13.49
CA ASN A 36 9.73 -23.03 12.06
C ASN A 36 8.22 -23.03 11.77
N LEU A 37 7.45 -22.36 12.64
CA LEU A 37 6.00 -22.19 12.52
C LEU A 37 5.65 -20.91 11.76
N CYS A 38 4.84 -21.06 10.71
CA CYS A 38 4.11 -19.99 10.06
C CYS A 38 2.61 -20.11 10.34
N VAL A 39 1.96 -19.01 10.74
CA VAL A 39 0.51 -18.99 11.00
C VAL A 39 -0.24 -18.29 9.87
N SER A 40 -1.22 -18.98 9.29
CA SER A 40 -2.12 -18.48 8.24
C SER A 40 -3.32 -17.77 8.85
N VAL A 41 -3.23 -16.45 9.05
CA VAL A 41 -4.27 -15.65 9.72
C VAL A 41 -5.34 -15.25 8.71
N ASP A 42 -6.28 -16.16 8.45
CA ASP A 42 -7.36 -16.01 7.47
C ASP A 42 -8.65 -15.56 8.20
N VAL A 43 -8.76 -14.26 8.46
CA VAL A 43 -9.92 -13.60 9.11
C VAL A 43 -10.28 -12.31 8.35
N THR A 44 -11.56 -11.91 8.36
CA THR A 44 -12.04 -10.80 7.52
C THR A 44 -12.04 -9.42 8.19
N LYS A 45 -11.72 -9.32 9.48
CA LYS A 45 -11.67 -8.07 10.24
C LYS A 45 -10.25 -7.71 10.65
N LYS A 46 -9.87 -6.46 10.41
CA LYS A 46 -8.60 -5.83 10.81
C LYS A 46 -8.27 -6.03 12.29
N ALA A 47 -9.27 -5.84 13.15
CA ALA A 47 -9.10 -5.98 14.59
C ALA A 47 -8.75 -7.42 15.00
N ASP A 48 -9.42 -8.42 14.42
CA ASP A 48 -9.19 -9.83 14.74
C ASP A 48 -7.85 -10.31 14.17
N LEU A 49 -7.48 -9.85 12.97
CA LEU A 49 -6.17 -10.13 12.36
C LEU A 49 -5.04 -9.67 13.28
N LEU A 50 -5.08 -8.41 13.73
CA LEU A 50 -4.07 -7.85 14.65
C LEU A 50 -4.04 -8.58 16.01
N GLN A 51 -5.21 -8.96 16.56
CA GLN A 51 -5.28 -9.70 17.83
C GLN A 51 -4.70 -11.13 17.71
N VAL A 52 -4.96 -11.85 16.62
CA VAL A 52 -4.36 -13.16 16.37
C VAL A 52 -2.84 -13.01 16.20
N VAL A 53 -2.38 -12.02 15.43
CA VAL A 53 -0.95 -11.78 15.19
C VAL A 53 -0.19 -11.41 16.46
N GLU A 54 -0.73 -10.53 17.30
CA GLU A 54 -0.16 -10.21 18.61
C GLU A 54 -0.09 -11.46 19.50
N SER A 55 -1.14 -12.31 19.47
CA SER A 55 -1.19 -13.53 20.28
C SER A 55 -0.13 -14.55 19.88
N VAL A 56 0.10 -14.77 18.58
CA VAL A 56 1.05 -15.79 18.08
C VAL A 56 2.48 -15.27 17.88
N GLY A 57 2.70 -13.96 17.95
CA GLY A 57 3.95 -13.30 17.53
C GLY A 57 5.22 -13.91 18.13
N ALA A 58 5.20 -14.26 19.42
CA ALA A 58 6.34 -14.87 20.11
C ALA A 58 6.71 -16.28 19.61
N ASP A 59 5.75 -17.04 19.08
CA ASP A 59 5.92 -18.45 18.71
C ASP A 59 6.22 -18.68 17.22
N VAL A 60 6.05 -17.68 16.35
CA VAL A 60 6.15 -17.82 14.89
C VAL A 60 7.46 -17.29 14.31
N CYS A 61 7.97 -17.92 13.24
CA CYS A 61 8.97 -17.29 12.38
C CYS A 61 8.31 -16.39 11.32
N MET A 62 7.03 -16.62 11.02
CA MET A 62 6.31 -15.94 9.95
C MET A 62 4.81 -15.88 10.23
N VAL A 63 4.18 -14.76 9.85
CA VAL A 63 2.73 -14.63 9.72
C VAL A 63 2.40 -14.59 8.23
N LYS A 64 1.44 -15.42 7.83
CA LYS A 64 0.89 -15.43 6.48
C LYS A 64 -0.49 -14.78 6.46
N THR A 65 -0.69 -13.83 5.57
CA THR A 65 -1.94 -13.09 5.38
C THR A 65 -2.60 -13.44 4.04
N HIS A 66 -3.91 -13.20 3.96
CA HIS A 66 -4.62 -12.89 2.71
C HIS A 66 -5.22 -11.50 2.94
N ILE A 67 -4.57 -10.45 2.44
CA ILE A 67 -4.98 -9.08 2.78
C ILE A 67 -6.28 -8.65 2.08
N ASP A 68 -6.61 -9.32 0.98
CA ASP A 68 -7.75 -9.06 0.12
C ASP A 68 -9.09 -9.60 0.65
N ILE A 69 -9.08 -10.42 1.71
CA ILE A 69 -10.29 -10.83 2.45
C ILE A 69 -10.61 -9.91 3.64
N VAL A 70 -9.78 -8.90 3.93
CA VAL A 70 -10.00 -7.97 5.06
C VAL A 70 -10.92 -6.84 4.63
N GLU A 71 -12.16 -6.86 5.11
CA GLU A 71 -13.25 -5.96 4.70
C GLU A 71 -12.99 -4.49 5.06
N ASP A 72 -12.31 -4.25 6.18
CA ASP A 72 -11.96 -2.95 6.74
C ASP A 72 -10.45 -2.63 6.57
N PHE A 73 -9.88 -3.05 5.43
CA PHE A 73 -8.49 -2.75 5.07
C PHE A 73 -8.23 -1.24 4.92
N ASP A 74 -7.12 -0.80 5.51
CA ASP A 74 -6.45 0.46 5.24
C ASP A 74 -4.93 0.29 5.38
N LEU A 75 -4.15 1.35 5.15
CA LEU A 75 -2.69 1.28 5.28
C LEU A 75 -2.21 1.24 6.75
N ASP A 76 -3.01 1.72 7.71
CA ASP A 76 -2.72 1.63 9.15
C ASP A 76 -2.68 0.17 9.64
N LEU A 77 -3.46 -0.74 9.02
CA LEU A 77 -3.30 -2.19 9.22
C LEU A 77 -1.89 -2.67 8.83
N THR A 78 -1.37 -2.23 7.67
CA THR A 78 -0.04 -2.64 7.20
C THR A 78 1.10 -2.06 8.04
N GLU A 79 0.92 -0.83 8.56
CA GLU A 79 1.84 -0.20 9.50
C GLU A 79 1.85 -0.93 10.85
N LYS A 80 0.68 -1.25 11.40
CA LYS A 80 0.55 -2.05 12.63
C LYS A 80 1.12 -3.45 12.48
N LEU A 81 0.86 -4.14 11.38
CA LEU A 81 1.48 -5.45 11.09
C LEU A 81 3.01 -5.37 11.03
N SER A 82 3.56 -4.31 10.41
CA SER A 82 5.00 -4.08 10.35
C SER A 82 5.60 -3.79 11.74
N ALA A 83 4.87 -3.06 12.59
CA ALA A 83 5.24 -2.84 13.98
C ALA A 83 5.26 -4.15 14.78
N LEU A 84 4.22 -5.00 14.67
CA LEU A 84 4.16 -6.30 15.33
C LEU A 84 5.26 -7.25 14.84
N SER A 85 5.52 -7.28 13.54
CA SER A 85 6.61 -8.03 12.89
C SER A 85 7.98 -7.65 13.45
N THR A 86 8.19 -6.35 13.70
CA THR A 86 9.42 -5.83 14.33
C THR A 86 9.47 -6.13 15.84
N GLN A 87 8.37 -5.92 16.56
CA GLN A 87 8.26 -6.12 18.01
C GLN A 87 8.53 -7.57 18.43
N HIS A 88 8.02 -8.53 17.65
CA HIS A 88 8.07 -9.95 18.00
C HIS A 88 9.10 -10.75 17.18
N ASP A 89 9.90 -10.13 16.30
CA ASP A 89 10.83 -10.79 15.36
C ASP A 89 10.13 -11.92 14.57
N PHE A 90 9.24 -11.56 13.64
CA PHE A 90 8.68 -12.49 12.66
C PHE A 90 8.53 -11.82 11.29
N MET A 91 8.54 -12.61 10.22
CA MET A 91 8.35 -12.12 8.86
C MET A 91 6.89 -12.12 8.41
N ILE A 92 6.54 -11.22 7.49
CA ILE A 92 5.19 -11.16 6.90
C ILE A 92 5.22 -11.77 5.49
N PHE A 93 4.31 -12.70 5.21
CA PHE A 93 4.11 -13.34 3.91
C PHE A 93 2.68 -13.11 3.42
N GLU A 94 2.52 -12.35 2.34
CA GLU A 94 1.21 -12.18 1.70
C GLU A 94 0.98 -13.28 0.66
N ASP A 95 -0.04 -14.12 0.91
CA ASP A 95 -0.33 -15.35 0.15
C ASP A 95 -1.17 -15.08 -1.12
N ARG A 96 -0.77 -14.05 -1.86
CA ARG A 96 -1.53 -13.49 -2.97
C ARG A 96 -1.66 -14.42 -4.18
N LYS A 97 -0.77 -15.40 -4.32
CA LYS A 97 -0.73 -16.38 -5.43
C LYS A 97 -0.84 -15.71 -6.80
N PHE A 98 0.12 -14.83 -7.11
CA PHE A 98 0.16 -14.17 -8.42
C PHE A 98 0.16 -15.19 -9.56
N ALA A 99 -0.65 -14.97 -10.59
CA ALA A 99 -0.88 -15.92 -11.68
C ALA A 99 -1.21 -15.22 -13.02
N ASP A 100 -0.58 -14.06 -13.27
CA ASP A 100 -0.79 -13.22 -14.45
C ASP A 100 0.58 -12.92 -15.11
N ILE A 101 0.60 -12.24 -16.26
CA ILE A 101 1.83 -11.87 -16.97
C ILE A 101 2.64 -10.81 -16.21
N GLY A 102 3.95 -10.78 -16.43
CA GLY A 102 4.92 -9.96 -15.69
C GLY A 102 4.51 -8.51 -15.45
N ASN A 103 4.06 -7.80 -16.49
CA ASN A 103 3.65 -6.39 -16.39
C ASN A 103 2.37 -6.19 -15.56
N THR A 104 1.46 -7.17 -15.54
CA THR A 104 0.24 -7.06 -14.71
C THR A 104 0.57 -7.32 -13.25
N VAL A 105 1.36 -8.37 -12.96
CA VAL A 105 1.73 -8.70 -11.58
C VAL A 105 2.62 -7.65 -10.93
N SER A 106 3.49 -6.96 -11.69
CA SER A 106 4.31 -5.87 -11.15
C SER A 106 3.44 -4.72 -10.63
N LEU A 107 2.35 -4.37 -11.32
CA LEU A 107 1.37 -3.39 -10.87
C LEU A 107 0.52 -3.90 -9.71
N GLN A 108 0.06 -5.15 -9.75
CA GLN A 108 -0.69 -5.77 -8.64
C GLN A 108 0.15 -5.85 -7.34
N TYR A 109 1.47 -6.02 -7.45
CA TYR A 109 2.39 -6.15 -6.33
C TYR A 109 2.87 -4.79 -5.77
N SER A 110 3.19 -3.84 -6.64
CA SER A 110 3.70 -2.51 -6.26
C SER A 110 2.62 -1.51 -5.83
N SER A 111 1.41 -1.63 -6.41
CA SER A 111 0.44 -0.55 -6.49
C SER A 111 -0.95 -0.99 -5.99
N GLY A 112 -2.01 -0.37 -6.50
CA GLY A 112 -3.38 -0.63 -6.05
C GLY A 112 -3.64 -0.19 -4.61
N VAL A 113 -4.66 -0.76 -4.00
CA VAL A 113 -5.06 -0.48 -2.61
C VAL A 113 -4.05 -1.10 -1.63
N HIS A 114 -3.65 -2.35 -1.85
CA HIS A 114 -2.86 -3.13 -0.90
C HIS A 114 -1.35 -2.85 -0.91
N LYS A 115 -0.78 -2.38 -2.03
CA LYS A 115 0.66 -2.04 -2.19
C LYS A 115 1.61 -3.10 -1.60
N ILE A 116 1.33 -4.38 -1.88
CA ILE A 116 1.85 -5.54 -1.12
C ILE A 116 3.38 -5.49 -0.92
N ALA A 117 4.14 -5.05 -1.92
CA ALA A 117 5.60 -4.93 -1.85
C ALA A 117 6.13 -3.96 -0.77
N SER A 118 5.33 -2.99 -0.31
CA SER A 118 5.77 -1.98 0.66
C SER A 118 5.86 -2.52 2.09
N TRP A 119 5.15 -3.60 2.43
CA TRP A 119 5.10 -4.16 3.79
C TRP A 119 5.37 -5.67 3.84
N SER A 120 4.97 -6.44 2.83
CA SER A 120 5.17 -7.89 2.83
C SER A 120 6.63 -8.25 2.53
N HIS A 121 7.21 -9.12 3.34
CA HIS A 121 8.60 -9.55 3.18
C HIS A 121 8.75 -10.61 2.09
N ILE A 122 7.75 -11.50 1.98
CA ILE A 122 7.71 -12.60 1.03
C ILE A 122 6.33 -12.62 0.35
N THR A 123 6.29 -12.99 -0.92
CA THR A 123 5.04 -13.31 -1.65
C THR A 123 5.18 -14.61 -2.42
N ASN A 124 4.11 -15.08 -3.06
CA ASN A 124 4.14 -16.30 -3.87
C ASN A 124 3.46 -16.16 -5.24
N ALA A 125 3.87 -17.02 -6.18
CA ALA A 125 3.40 -17.01 -7.56
C ALA A 125 3.25 -18.42 -8.15
N HIS A 126 2.23 -18.61 -8.99
CA HIS A 126 2.10 -19.77 -9.87
C HIS A 126 2.94 -19.57 -11.13
N LEU A 127 3.61 -20.62 -11.59
CA LEU A 127 4.39 -20.58 -12.84
C LEU A 127 3.52 -20.81 -14.09
N VAL A 128 2.19 -20.93 -13.96
CA VAL A 128 1.29 -21.17 -15.11
C VAL A 128 1.42 -20.13 -16.25
N PRO A 129 1.72 -18.83 -16.03
CA PRO A 129 1.96 -17.87 -17.12
C PRO A 129 3.39 -17.94 -17.72
N GLY A 130 4.25 -18.82 -17.19
CA GLY A 130 5.66 -18.93 -17.55
C GLY A 130 6.60 -17.99 -16.76
N PRO A 131 7.93 -18.09 -16.97
CA PRO A 131 8.93 -17.42 -16.13
C PRO A 131 8.87 -15.89 -16.07
N GLY A 132 8.21 -15.23 -17.03
CA GLY A 132 8.06 -13.76 -17.04
C GLY A 132 7.32 -13.20 -15.81
N ILE A 133 6.56 -14.03 -15.09
CA ILE A 133 5.96 -13.66 -13.80
C ILE A 133 7.04 -13.39 -12.72
N ILE A 134 8.15 -14.14 -12.74
CA ILE A 134 9.27 -13.98 -11.81
C ILE A 134 9.95 -12.63 -12.08
N THR A 135 10.25 -12.34 -13.35
CA THR A 135 10.88 -11.08 -13.77
C THR A 135 10.04 -9.87 -13.38
N GLY A 136 8.73 -9.88 -13.69
CA GLY A 136 7.84 -8.76 -13.36
C GLY A 136 7.66 -8.51 -11.86
N LEU A 137 7.64 -9.57 -11.04
CA LEU A 137 7.64 -9.40 -9.58
C LEU A 137 9.02 -8.97 -9.05
N ALA A 138 10.12 -9.47 -9.63
CA ALA A 138 11.48 -9.11 -9.24
C ALA A 138 11.81 -7.63 -9.49
N GLU A 139 11.34 -7.04 -10.60
CA GLU A 139 11.46 -5.60 -10.89
C GLU A 139 10.99 -4.70 -9.74
N VAL A 140 10.02 -5.17 -8.95
CA VAL A 140 9.48 -4.45 -7.79
C VAL A 140 10.10 -4.94 -6.48
N GLY A 141 10.17 -6.26 -6.28
CA GLY A 141 10.52 -6.86 -4.99
C GLY A 141 12.02 -6.95 -4.72
N GLN A 142 12.85 -7.15 -5.75
CA GLN A 142 14.29 -7.35 -5.58
C GLN A 142 15.00 -6.07 -5.08
N PRO A 143 14.70 -4.85 -5.58
CA PRO A 143 15.22 -3.60 -5.01
C PRO A 143 14.79 -3.34 -3.56
N LEU A 144 13.68 -3.94 -3.13
CA LEU A 144 13.12 -3.85 -1.77
C LEU A 144 13.57 -5.01 -0.86
N GLY A 145 14.47 -5.88 -1.33
CA GLY A 145 14.99 -7.02 -0.58
C GLY A 145 13.97 -8.13 -0.29
N ARG A 146 12.86 -8.18 -1.03
CA ARG A 146 11.77 -9.16 -0.83
C ARG A 146 12.12 -10.53 -1.43
N GLY A 147 11.39 -11.56 -1.00
CA GLY A 147 11.51 -12.92 -1.52
C GLY A 147 10.27 -13.43 -2.24
N LEU A 148 10.46 -14.33 -3.20
CA LEU A 148 9.39 -15.02 -3.92
C LEU A 148 9.43 -16.53 -3.67
N LEU A 149 8.26 -17.10 -3.37
CA LEU A 149 8.04 -18.55 -3.33
C LEU A 149 7.22 -19.00 -4.55
N LEU A 150 7.72 -19.99 -5.30
CA LEU A 150 6.91 -20.58 -6.37
C LEU A 150 5.99 -21.67 -5.83
N LEU A 151 4.71 -21.67 -6.25
CA LEU A 151 3.81 -22.79 -5.94
C LEU A 151 4.18 -23.97 -6.85
N ALA A 152 4.93 -24.92 -6.30
CA ALA A 152 5.39 -26.13 -6.98
C ALA A 152 4.46 -27.32 -6.73
N GLU A 153 3.94 -27.45 -5.51
CA GLU A 153 2.94 -28.46 -5.14
C GLU A 153 1.86 -27.86 -4.23
N MET A 154 0.65 -28.42 -4.25
CA MET A 154 -0.48 -27.96 -3.43
C MET A 154 -1.10 -29.09 -2.59
N SER A 155 -1.66 -28.74 -1.43
CA SER A 155 -2.25 -29.68 -0.47
C SER A 155 -3.73 -30.00 -0.72
N SER A 156 -4.36 -29.38 -1.72
CA SER A 156 -5.77 -29.58 -2.06
C SER A 156 -5.98 -30.82 -2.91
N LYS A 157 -7.06 -31.58 -2.65
CA LYS A 157 -7.43 -32.76 -3.45
C LYS A 157 -7.67 -32.37 -4.91
N GLY A 158 -7.09 -33.13 -5.85
CA GLY A 158 -7.32 -32.96 -7.30
C GLY A 158 -6.56 -31.79 -7.94
N ASN A 159 -5.57 -31.22 -7.26
CA ASN A 159 -4.75 -30.15 -7.82
C ASN A 159 -3.85 -30.62 -8.98
N LEU A 160 -3.48 -29.70 -9.87
CA LEU A 160 -2.59 -29.96 -11.02
C LEU A 160 -1.12 -29.59 -10.73
N ALA A 161 -0.78 -29.24 -9.49
CA ALA A 161 0.53 -28.77 -9.08
C ALA A 161 1.38 -29.92 -8.53
N GLY A 162 2.24 -30.47 -9.38
CA GLY A 162 3.17 -31.55 -9.05
C GLY A 162 3.80 -32.10 -10.32
N GLY A 163 4.48 -33.24 -10.24
CA GLY A 163 5.05 -33.93 -11.40
C GLY A 163 5.88 -33.01 -12.31
N GLU A 164 5.54 -32.97 -13.61
CA GLU A 164 6.21 -32.11 -14.60
C GLU A 164 6.05 -30.61 -14.30
N TYR A 165 4.89 -30.17 -13.78
CA TYR A 165 4.68 -28.76 -13.39
C TYR A 165 5.59 -28.39 -12.21
N GLY A 166 5.68 -29.24 -11.19
CA GLY A 166 6.61 -29.05 -10.07
C GLY A 166 8.08 -29.02 -10.51
N GLN A 167 8.46 -29.87 -11.48
CA GLN A 167 9.79 -29.84 -12.10
C GLN A 167 10.07 -28.52 -12.81
N LYS A 168 9.09 -27.96 -13.55
CA LYS A 168 9.21 -26.64 -14.18
C LYS A 168 9.37 -25.52 -13.16
N CYS A 169 8.67 -25.58 -12.02
CA CYS A 169 8.87 -24.63 -10.91
C CYS A 169 10.30 -24.66 -10.37
N VAL A 170 10.87 -25.86 -10.12
CA VAL A 170 12.27 -25.97 -9.66
C VAL A 170 13.26 -25.48 -10.71
N GLN A 171 13.05 -25.79 -12.00
CA GLN A 171 13.92 -25.32 -13.09
C GLN A 171 13.87 -23.79 -13.23
N ALA A 172 12.68 -23.17 -13.16
CA ALA A 172 12.54 -21.72 -13.22
C ALA A 172 13.23 -21.02 -12.04
N ALA A 173 13.06 -21.54 -10.81
CA ALA A 173 13.74 -21.01 -9.63
C ALA A 173 15.27 -21.14 -9.71
N ARG A 174 15.79 -22.27 -10.23
CA ARG A 174 17.24 -22.44 -10.47
C ARG A 174 17.76 -21.49 -11.55
N ASN A 175 16.97 -21.25 -12.59
CA ASN A 175 17.32 -20.36 -13.70
C ASN A 175 17.09 -18.86 -13.40
N ASP A 176 16.50 -18.52 -12.25
CA ASP A 176 16.41 -17.14 -11.78
C ASP A 176 17.81 -16.57 -11.50
N THR A 177 18.19 -15.57 -12.28
CA THR A 177 19.45 -14.82 -12.18
C THR A 177 19.35 -13.58 -11.28
N THR A 178 18.13 -13.17 -10.89
CA THR A 178 17.89 -11.97 -10.07
C THR A 178 18.14 -12.20 -8.58
N GLY A 179 18.10 -13.47 -8.14
CA GLY A 179 18.15 -13.86 -6.73
C GLY A 179 16.86 -13.55 -5.96
N PHE A 180 15.75 -13.35 -6.66
CA PHE A 180 14.46 -13.00 -6.08
C PHE A 180 13.68 -14.24 -5.60
N THR A 181 13.73 -15.33 -6.36
CA THR A 181 13.12 -16.61 -6.01
C THR A 181 13.93 -17.29 -4.91
N CYS A 182 13.35 -17.43 -3.72
CA CYS A 182 14.03 -17.97 -2.54
C CYS A 182 13.51 -19.33 -2.08
N GLY A 183 12.43 -19.85 -2.68
CA GLY A 183 11.87 -21.11 -2.24
C GLY A 183 10.58 -21.53 -2.94
N PHE A 184 9.89 -22.47 -2.30
CA PHE A 184 8.68 -23.10 -2.81
C PHE A 184 7.58 -23.18 -1.75
N ILE A 185 6.33 -23.08 -2.22
CA ILE A 185 5.22 -23.77 -1.58
C ILE A 185 5.20 -25.19 -2.17
N ALA A 186 5.48 -26.19 -1.33
CA ALA A 186 5.54 -27.60 -1.73
C ALA A 186 5.20 -28.55 -0.57
N MET A 187 4.94 -29.82 -0.89
CA MET A 187 4.63 -30.88 0.08
C MET A 187 5.88 -31.68 0.48
N ASP A 188 6.95 -31.58 -0.30
CA ASP A 188 8.20 -32.32 -0.12
C ASP A 188 9.40 -31.46 -0.57
N ARG A 189 10.64 -31.91 -0.32
CA ARG A 189 11.88 -31.31 -0.84
C ARG A 189 12.08 -31.63 -2.32
N ILE A 190 11.12 -31.16 -3.12
CA ILE A 190 11.08 -31.30 -4.58
C ILE A 190 12.35 -30.76 -5.24
N ASP A 191 12.98 -29.73 -4.66
CA ASP A 191 14.23 -29.14 -5.12
C ASP A 191 15.43 -30.11 -5.16
N GLU A 192 15.43 -31.15 -4.31
CA GLU A 192 16.44 -32.23 -4.32
C GLU A 192 16.04 -33.41 -5.22
N LYS A 193 14.75 -33.55 -5.54
CA LYS A 193 14.22 -34.64 -6.40
C LYS A 193 14.32 -34.35 -7.89
N VAL A 194 14.43 -33.08 -8.29
CA VAL A 194 14.59 -32.69 -9.70
C VAL A 194 16.07 -32.73 -10.08
N ALA A 195 16.44 -33.61 -11.00
CA ALA A 195 17.81 -33.71 -11.51
C ALA A 195 18.36 -32.35 -11.99
N LEU A 196 19.67 -32.12 -11.82
CA LEU A 196 20.34 -30.96 -12.41
C LEU A 196 20.47 -31.11 -13.92
N GLN A 197 20.39 -30.00 -14.64
CA GLN A 197 20.79 -29.93 -16.04
C GLN A 197 22.33 -29.75 -16.15
N PRO A 198 22.97 -30.18 -17.25
CA PRO A 198 24.41 -29.99 -17.43
C PRO A 198 24.83 -28.52 -17.27
N GLY A 199 25.83 -28.25 -16.42
CA GLY A 199 26.30 -26.90 -16.12
C GLY A 199 25.44 -26.09 -15.13
N GLN A 200 24.36 -26.65 -14.59
CA GLN A 200 23.53 -26.00 -13.58
C GLN A 200 24.08 -26.26 -12.17
N GLU A 201 24.26 -25.21 -11.36
CA GLU A 201 24.74 -25.33 -9.97
C GLU A 201 23.61 -25.72 -8.99
N HIS A 202 23.98 -26.36 -7.88
CA HIS A 202 23.08 -26.59 -6.75
C HIS A 202 22.83 -25.28 -5.99
N LYS A 203 21.59 -24.79 -6.02
CA LYS A 203 21.08 -23.69 -5.18
C LYS A 203 20.29 -24.24 -3.98
N ASP A 204 20.41 -23.57 -2.84
CA ASP A 204 19.59 -23.79 -1.64
C ASP A 204 18.24 -23.07 -1.80
N PHE A 205 17.16 -23.68 -1.35
CA PHE A 205 15.80 -23.16 -1.42
C PHE A 205 15.04 -23.45 -0.13
N LEU A 206 14.23 -22.48 0.31
CA LEU A 206 13.29 -22.66 1.43
C LEU A 206 12.08 -23.47 0.96
N VAL A 207 11.58 -24.40 1.77
CA VAL A 207 10.32 -25.10 1.48
C VAL A 207 9.30 -24.89 2.59
N LEU A 208 8.22 -24.18 2.28
CA LEU A 208 7.11 -23.90 3.19
C LEU A 208 5.92 -24.80 2.80
N THR A 209 5.33 -25.48 3.77
CA THR A 209 4.30 -26.51 3.52
C THR A 209 3.00 -26.19 4.25
N PRO A 210 1.91 -25.85 3.54
CA PRO A 210 0.56 -25.76 4.09
C PRO A 210 -0.11 -27.13 4.21
N GLY A 211 -1.24 -27.17 4.89
CA GLY A 211 -1.92 -28.43 5.19
C GLY A 211 -1.29 -29.18 6.34
N VAL A 212 -0.91 -28.45 7.41
CA VAL A 212 -0.36 -29.05 8.62
C VAL A 212 -1.38 -29.01 9.76
N GLY A 213 -1.51 -30.12 10.48
CA GLY A 213 -2.42 -30.28 11.62
C GLY A 213 -1.94 -31.36 12.59
N LEU A 214 -2.16 -31.15 13.90
CA LEU A 214 -1.87 -32.13 14.94
C LEU A 214 -3.08 -33.04 15.27
N ASP A 215 -4.31 -32.51 15.15
CA ASP A 215 -5.51 -33.14 15.72
C ASP A 215 -6.58 -33.54 14.69
N ALA A 216 -6.40 -33.22 13.41
CA ALA A 216 -7.40 -33.43 12.34
C ALA A 216 -6.79 -33.99 11.05
N LYS A 217 -7.58 -34.76 10.28
CA LYS A 217 -7.15 -35.37 9.00
C LYS A 217 -7.62 -34.61 7.74
N GLY A 218 -8.63 -33.74 7.85
CA GLY A 218 -9.09 -32.86 6.78
C GLY A 218 -10.16 -31.86 7.27
N ASP A 219 -10.60 -30.96 6.40
CA ASP A 219 -11.51 -29.84 6.77
C ASP A 219 -12.90 -29.88 6.09
N GLY A 220 -13.21 -30.95 5.34
CA GLY A 220 -14.45 -31.10 4.56
C GLY A 220 -14.49 -30.32 3.24
N LYS A 221 -13.56 -29.37 2.99
CA LYS A 221 -13.45 -28.58 1.74
C LYS A 221 -12.26 -28.99 0.88
N GLY A 222 -11.79 -30.23 1.04
CA GLY A 222 -10.72 -30.81 0.22
C GLY A 222 -9.30 -30.57 0.73
N GLN A 223 -9.12 -29.94 1.89
CA GLN A 223 -7.81 -29.85 2.56
C GLN A 223 -7.40 -31.21 3.14
N GLN A 224 -6.18 -31.64 2.85
CA GLN A 224 -5.53 -32.77 3.52
C GLN A 224 -4.58 -32.24 4.59
N TYR A 225 -4.52 -32.91 5.75
CA TYR A 225 -3.60 -32.55 6.83
C TYR A 225 -2.51 -33.60 7.04
N ARG A 226 -1.28 -33.11 7.25
CA ARG A 226 -0.09 -33.87 7.63
C ARG A 226 0.44 -33.36 8.97
N THR A 227 1.15 -34.19 9.71
CA THR A 227 1.76 -33.80 10.98
C THR A 227 3.04 -32.97 10.76
N PRO A 228 3.46 -32.15 11.74
CA PRO A 228 4.75 -31.45 11.68
C PRO A 228 5.95 -32.38 11.48
N ASP A 229 5.91 -33.59 12.02
CA ASP A 229 6.96 -34.61 11.86
C ASP A 229 7.07 -35.13 10.42
N GLU A 230 5.94 -35.48 9.79
CA GLU A 230 5.89 -35.90 8.40
C GLU A 230 6.42 -34.82 7.44
N VAL A 231 6.07 -33.56 7.70
CA VAL A 231 6.49 -32.43 6.87
C VAL A 231 7.96 -32.08 7.09
N ILE A 232 8.35 -31.78 8.34
CA ILE A 232 9.70 -31.29 8.63
C ILE A 232 10.72 -32.43 8.56
N ARG A 233 10.52 -33.53 9.30
CA ARG A 233 11.52 -34.59 9.43
C ARG A 233 11.51 -35.54 8.24
N GLN A 234 10.34 -36.06 7.87
CA GLN A 234 10.25 -37.12 6.85
C GLN A 234 10.33 -36.58 5.42
N SER A 235 9.71 -35.43 5.14
CA SER A 235 9.74 -34.79 3.81
C SER A 235 10.84 -33.74 3.65
N GLY A 236 11.56 -33.41 4.74
CA GLY A 236 12.69 -32.49 4.73
C GLY A 236 12.35 -31.00 4.60
N CYS A 237 11.06 -30.62 4.64
CA CYS A 237 10.58 -29.26 4.45
C CYS A 237 10.99 -28.33 5.60
N ASP A 238 11.04 -27.02 5.37
CA ASP A 238 11.64 -26.09 6.34
C ASP A 238 10.66 -25.49 7.32
N VAL A 239 9.44 -25.15 6.88
CA VAL A 239 8.46 -24.38 7.66
C VAL A 239 7.06 -24.99 7.49
N ILE A 240 6.35 -25.16 8.60
CA ILE A 240 4.94 -25.57 8.61
C ILE A 240 4.02 -24.34 8.52
N ILE A 241 3.03 -24.35 7.62
CA ILE A 241 1.97 -23.32 7.57
C ILE A 241 0.68 -23.91 8.17
N VAL A 242 0.25 -23.33 9.29
CA VAL A 242 -0.92 -23.78 10.07
C VAL A 242 -1.97 -22.65 10.14
N GLY A 243 -3.22 -22.96 9.79
CA GLY A 243 -4.34 -22.01 9.82
C GLY A 243 -5.25 -22.20 11.02
N ARG A 244 -6.55 -22.45 10.76
CA ARG A 244 -7.63 -22.65 11.74
C ARG A 244 -7.31 -23.63 12.90
N GLY A 245 -6.32 -24.51 12.76
CA GLY A 245 -5.82 -25.36 13.85
C GLY A 245 -5.18 -24.62 15.03
N ILE A 246 -4.91 -23.32 14.90
CA ILE A 246 -4.39 -22.46 15.99
C ILE A 246 -5.46 -21.47 16.47
N TYR A 247 -6.01 -20.63 15.59
CA TYR A 247 -6.96 -19.56 15.98
C TYR A 247 -8.43 -19.89 15.76
N GLY A 248 -8.79 -21.08 15.25
CA GLY A 248 -10.18 -21.44 14.94
C GLY A 248 -11.11 -21.47 16.17
N ALA A 249 -10.55 -21.47 17.38
CA ALA A 249 -11.30 -21.29 18.63
C ALA A 249 -11.76 -19.84 18.86
N LEU A 250 -11.04 -18.82 18.36
CA LEU A 250 -11.45 -17.40 18.43
C LEU A 250 -12.66 -17.07 17.54
N LEU A 251 -12.96 -17.93 16.56
CA LEU A 251 -14.11 -17.78 15.65
C LEU A 251 -15.41 -18.35 16.23
N LYS A 252 -15.43 -18.72 17.51
CA LYS A 252 -16.62 -19.20 18.22
C LYS A 252 -17.04 -18.18 19.28
N ASP A 253 -18.33 -17.92 19.39
CA ASP A 253 -18.87 -17.05 20.44
C ASP A 253 -18.56 -17.63 21.84
N GLY A 254 -17.76 -16.91 22.62
CA GLY A 254 -17.25 -17.35 23.93
C GLY A 254 -16.35 -16.31 24.59
N ASP A 255 -15.78 -16.65 25.75
CA ASP A 255 -14.84 -15.75 26.44
C ASP A 255 -13.56 -15.56 25.62
N LYS A 256 -13.37 -14.35 25.10
CA LYS A 256 -12.20 -13.98 24.30
C LYS A 256 -10.89 -14.19 25.08
N SER A 257 -10.90 -14.03 26.39
CA SER A 257 -9.71 -14.15 27.26
C SER A 257 -9.16 -15.58 27.27
N GLU A 258 -10.04 -16.57 27.46
CA GLU A 258 -9.67 -17.99 27.41
C GLU A 258 -9.34 -18.42 25.98
N ALA A 259 -10.07 -17.91 24.98
CA ALA A 259 -9.80 -18.18 23.58
C ALA A 259 -8.39 -17.69 23.14
N PHE A 260 -7.94 -16.50 23.58
CA PHE A 260 -6.57 -16.03 23.32
C PHE A 260 -5.50 -16.89 23.99
N ARG A 261 -5.74 -17.33 25.24
CA ARG A 261 -4.80 -18.25 25.93
C ARG A 261 -4.66 -19.57 25.16
N ASN A 262 -5.77 -20.13 24.67
CA ASN A 262 -5.74 -21.32 23.81
C ASN A 262 -4.99 -21.09 22.49
N VAL A 263 -5.13 -19.91 21.85
CA VAL A 263 -4.34 -19.58 20.64
C VAL A 263 -2.84 -19.59 20.91
N GLN A 264 -2.41 -19.02 22.04
CA GLN A 264 -1.02 -19.06 22.48
C GLN A 264 -0.56 -20.49 22.78
N GLU A 265 -1.36 -21.27 23.52
CA GLU A 265 -1.07 -22.67 23.82
C GLU A 265 -0.95 -23.53 22.54
N GLN A 266 -1.83 -23.35 21.54
CA GLN A 266 -1.71 -24.05 20.26
C GLN A 266 -0.49 -23.58 19.46
N ALA A 267 -0.22 -22.27 19.37
CA ALA A 267 0.96 -21.76 18.65
C ALA A 267 2.26 -22.32 19.25
N ALA A 268 2.40 -22.31 20.58
CA ALA A 268 3.53 -22.92 21.28
C ALA A 268 3.64 -24.43 21.04
N ARG A 269 2.49 -25.15 20.99
CA ARG A 269 2.44 -26.59 20.69
C ARG A 269 2.90 -26.91 19.27
N TYR A 270 2.44 -26.16 18.25
CA TYR A 270 2.90 -26.34 16.87
C TYR A 270 4.37 -25.93 16.69
N ARG A 271 4.83 -24.84 17.32
CA ARG A 271 6.25 -24.45 17.35
C ARG A 271 7.11 -25.60 17.88
N LYS A 272 6.74 -26.14 19.05
CA LYS A 272 7.47 -27.23 19.69
C LYS A 272 7.56 -28.45 18.78
N ALA A 273 6.44 -28.90 18.22
CA ALA A 273 6.40 -30.07 17.33
C ALA A 273 7.23 -29.88 16.04
N GLY A 274 7.16 -28.69 15.42
CA GLY A 274 7.97 -28.37 14.24
C GLY A 274 9.46 -28.29 14.54
N TRP A 275 9.84 -27.72 15.69
CA TRP A 275 11.24 -27.59 16.09
C TRP A 275 11.86 -28.93 16.52
N GLU A 276 11.13 -29.75 17.28
CA GLU A 276 11.57 -31.11 17.65
C GLU A 276 11.81 -31.99 16.42
N ALA A 277 10.93 -31.92 15.41
CA ALA A 277 11.12 -32.60 14.14
C ALA A 277 12.37 -32.13 13.38
N TYR A 278 12.69 -30.83 13.42
CA TYR A 278 13.92 -30.27 12.86
C TYR A 278 15.19 -30.74 13.59
N LEU A 279 15.19 -30.75 14.93
CA LEU A 279 16.32 -31.24 15.72
C LEU A 279 16.60 -32.73 15.49
N GLN A 280 15.54 -33.54 15.35
CA GLN A 280 15.66 -34.95 14.98
C GLN A 280 16.22 -35.11 13.56
N ARG A 281 15.77 -34.31 12.58
CA ARG A 281 16.26 -34.34 11.20
C ARG A 281 17.74 -33.99 11.08
N THR A 282 18.17 -32.96 11.81
CA THR A 282 19.55 -32.46 11.82
C THR A 282 20.47 -33.24 12.78
N GLN A 283 19.94 -34.29 13.43
CA GLN A 283 20.65 -35.15 14.39
C GLN A 283 21.23 -34.43 15.63
N GLN A 284 20.76 -33.21 15.91
CA GLN A 284 21.24 -32.40 17.05
C GLN A 284 20.88 -32.99 18.42
N ASN A 285 20.01 -34.00 18.48
CA ASN A 285 19.64 -34.71 19.71
C ASN A 285 20.48 -35.97 20.02
N LEU A 286 21.52 -36.30 19.24
CA LEU A 286 22.41 -37.44 19.54
C LEU A 286 23.57 -37.08 20.51
N GLY A 287 23.32 -36.12 21.41
CA GLY A 287 24.30 -35.50 22.30
C GLY A 287 24.34 -36.01 23.74
N GLU A 288 23.53 -37.01 24.11
CA GLU A 288 23.56 -37.63 25.45
C GLU A 288 23.25 -39.14 25.35
N GLY A 289 24.19 -39.99 25.76
CA GLY A 289 24.01 -41.45 25.81
C GLY A 289 25.08 -42.23 25.04
N SER A 290 26.19 -42.54 25.71
CA SER A 290 27.23 -43.40 25.13
C SER A 290 26.77 -44.86 24.97
N SER A 291 27.14 -45.44 23.83
CA SER A 291 27.44 -46.87 23.60
C SER A 291 26.62 -47.93 24.35
N LYS A 292 25.82 -48.70 23.59
CA LYS A 292 25.76 -50.16 23.74
C LYS A 292 25.27 -50.85 22.47
N ARG A 293 26.04 -51.83 22.01
CA ARG A 293 25.66 -52.72 20.90
C ARG A 293 24.77 -53.85 21.43
N GLY A 294 23.70 -54.16 20.70
CA GLY A 294 23.11 -55.50 20.52
C GLY A 294 22.57 -56.26 21.75
N ALA A 295 21.26 -56.54 21.73
CA ALA A 295 20.70 -57.81 22.19
C ALA A 295 19.31 -58.05 21.56
N SER A 296 19.00 -59.31 21.24
CA SER A 296 17.65 -59.79 20.89
C SER A 296 16.81 -60.06 22.16
N PRO A 297 15.47 -60.19 22.05
CA PRO A 297 14.58 -60.10 23.21
C PRO A 297 14.31 -61.45 23.89
N LEU A 298 13.94 -61.44 25.19
CA LEU A 298 12.87 -62.28 25.76
C LEU A 298 12.58 -62.03 27.26
N MET A 299 11.29 -62.14 27.61
CA MET A 299 10.68 -62.47 28.91
C MET A 299 10.64 -61.45 30.08
N THR A 300 9.58 -61.64 30.88
CA THR A 300 9.05 -60.74 31.94
C THR A 300 9.21 -61.39 33.35
N PRO A 301 8.48 -60.98 34.41
CA PRO A 301 9.03 -60.21 35.53
C PRO A 301 9.05 -60.99 36.88
N PRO A 302 9.37 -60.37 38.04
CA PRO A 302 8.27 -59.93 38.92
C PRO A 302 8.55 -58.70 39.84
N ARG A 303 7.49 -58.27 40.55
CA ARG A 303 7.42 -57.14 41.51
C ARG A 303 7.84 -57.50 42.95
N LYS A 304 8.30 -56.51 43.73
CA LYS A 304 8.03 -56.19 45.18
C LYS A 304 9.19 -55.32 45.73
N ARG A 305 9.09 -54.42 46.72
CA ARG A 305 8.05 -53.65 47.45
C ARG A 305 8.81 -52.67 48.37
N ARG A 306 8.19 -51.55 48.73
CA ARG A 306 8.66 -50.43 49.61
C ARG A 306 9.32 -50.81 50.95
N LEU A 307 10.12 -49.87 51.51
CA LEU A 307 10.03 -49.23 52.87
C LEU A 307 11.07 -48.07 52.92
N PHE A 308 10.69 -46.79 53.00
CA PHE A 308 10.48 -45.93 54.20
C PHE A 308 11.75 -45.49 54.99
N ALA A 309 12.11 -44.19 54.84
CA ALA A 309 12.46 -43.15 55.86
C ALA A 309 13.47 -43.45 57.00
N PRO A 310 14.31 -42.47 57.47
CA PRO A 310 13.87 -41.11 57.85
C PRO A 310 14.83 -39.89 57.63
N LYS A 311 14.26 -38.72 57.96
CA LYS A 311 14.79 -37.33 58.14
C LYS A 311 15.67 -37.19 59.43
N PRO A 312 16.14 -35.99 59.94
CA PRO A 312 15.93 -34.57 59.52
C PRO A 312 17.16 -33.59 59.61
N ALA A 313 16.92 -32.30 59.23
CA ALA A 313 17.36 -31.05 59.91
C ALA A 313 18.86 -30.59 59.92
N VAL A 314 19.25 -29.30 60.09
CA VAL A 314 18.64 -27.92 59.98
C VAL A 314 19.81 -26.92 60.16
N THR A 315 19.79 -25.73 59.52
CA THR A 315 20.19 -24.41 60.10
C THR A 315 19.92 -23.25 59.13
N ASP A 316 19.30 -22.17 59.62
CA ASP A 316 19.23 -20.82 59.01
C ASP A 316 20.04 -19.81 59.87
N GLY A 317 20.42 -18.64 59.33
CA GLY A 317 21.07 -17.58 60.13
C GLY A 317 21.70 -16.36 59.40
N ASP A 318 20.86 -15.40 59.02
CA ASP A 318 21.00 -13.91 59.00
C ASP A 318 22.32 -13.11 58.76
N ALA A 319 22.22 -12.18 57.78
CA ALA A 319 22.40 -10.71 57.83
C ALA A 319 23.77 -9.95 58.03
N ALA A 320 24.12 -9.18 56.98
CA ALA A 320 24.57 -7.75 56.93
C ALA A 320 25.87 -7.19 57.60
N LEU A 321 26.70 -6.46 56.81
CA LEU A 321 27.15 -5.04 57.06
C LEU A 321 28.04 -4.44 55.90
N ALA A 322 28.16 -3.10 55.85
CA ALA A 322 29.14 -2.23 55.12
C ALA A 322 29.04 -2.12 53.57
N LEU A 323 28.84 -0.98 52.89
CA LEU A 323 28.68 0.46 53.21
C LEU A 323 29.98 1.35 53.24
N GLN A 324 30.21 2.13 52.15
CA GLN A 324 31.04 3.37 52.01
C GLN A 324 32.60 3.26 52.15
N LEU A 325 33.48 4.14 51.61
CA LEU A 325 33.39 5.51 51.03
C LEU A 325 34.63 5.87 50.13
N SER A 326 34.56 7.01 49.41
CA SER A 326 35.65 7.94 48.95
C SER A 326 36.73 7.46 47.93
N GLN A 327 36.78 8.04 46.70
CA GLN A 327 37.67 9.14 46.21
C GLN A 327 39.06 8.65 45.75
N GLU A 328 39.76 9.17 44.72
CA GLU A 328 39.66 10.32 43.78
C GLU A 328 40.36 9.87 42.46
N GLN A 329 40.29 10.49 41.27
CA GLN A 329 40.17 11.89 40.85
C GLN A 329 39.67 11.97 39.38
N ALA A 330 39.19 13.12 38.92
CA ALA A 330 38.61 13.29 37.57
C ALA A 330 39.33 14.34 36.70
N SER A 331 39.38 14.13 35.39
CA SER A 331 39.46 15.12 34.29
C SER A 331 39.60 14.38 32.94
N ASN A 332 39.04 14.82 31.79
CA ASN A 332 38.31 16.05 31.50
C ASN A 332 37.28 15.90 30.33
N ALA A 333 36.18 16.66 30.43
CA ALA A 333 35.36 17.28 29.37
C ALA A 333 34.57 16.48 28.27
N ASN A 334 33.26 16.78 28.26
CA ASN A 334 32.33 16.97 27.11
C ASN A 334 31.84 15.76 26.26
N GLY A 335 30.53 15.62 26.00
CA GLY A 335 29.40 16.41 26.51
C GLY A 335 28.01 16.02 25.95
N VAL A 336 26.99 16.27 26.78
CA VAL A 336 25.56 16.46 26.47
C VAL A 336 24.80 15.37 25.70
N GLY A 337 23.85 14.74 26.40
CA GLY A 337 22.65 14.14 25.78
C GLY A 337 21.39 14.66 26.48
N ALA A 338 20.21 14.27 26.00
CA ALA A 338 18.97 14.34 26.77
C ALA A 338 17.93 13.32 26.27
N THR A 339 17.34 12.60 27.23
CA THR A 339 16.03 11.93 27.09
C THR A 339 14.92 12.98 27.36
N ARG A 340 13.61 12.76 27.25
CA ARG A 340 12.81 11.66 27.79
C ARG A 340 11.30 11.83 27.48
N SER A 341 10.57 10.71 27.51
CA SER A 341 9.17 10.52 27.94
C SER A 341 7.98 11.24 27.25
N TYR A 342 7.12 10.44 26.64
CA TYR A 342 5.67 10.69 26.54
C TYR A 342 4.93 10.12 27.76
N SER A 343 3.81 10.74 28.15
CA SER A 343 2.94 10.27 29.24
C SER A 343 1.56 9.86 28.73
N LEU A 344 1.04 8.73 29.24
CA LEU A 344 -0.29 8.21 28.89
C LEU A 344 -1.42 9.03 29.52
N ARG A 345 -2.56 9.12 28.82
CA ARG A 345 -3.89 9.11 29.48
C ARG A 345 -4.84 8.12 28.81
N ARG A 346 -5.80 7.61 29.60
CA ARG A 346 -6.61 6.40 29.36
C ARG A 346 -8.07 6.74 29.06
N ARG A 347 -8.75 5.85 28.31
CA ARG A 347 -10.16 5.37 28.46
C ARG A 347 -11.27 6.44 28.45
N THR A 348 -12.45 6.21 27.88
CA THR A 348 -13.36 5.08 28.18
C THR A 348 -14.07 4.47 26.97
N GLN A 349 -14.54 3.25 27.18
CA GLN A 349 -15.47 2.54 26.29
C GLN A 349 -16.89 3.05 26.51
N ASP A 350 -17.77 2.86 25.53
CA ASP A 350 -19.15 2.43 25.82
C ASP A 350 -19.64 1.49 24.71
N ALA A 351 -20.46 0.52 25.10
CA ALA A 351 -20.99 -0.54 24.25
C ALA A 351 -22.50 -0.40 24.05
N VAL A 352 -23.07 -1.12 23.07
CA VAL A 352 -24.41 -1.77 23.06
C VAL A 352 -24.63 -2.29 21.62
N GLN A 353 -24.67 -3.61 21.32
CA GLN A 353 -25.79 -4.57 21.48
C GLN A 353 -27.05 -4.11 20.69
N VAL A 354 -27.72 -4.88 19.81
CA VAL A 354 -28.34 -6.22 19.91
C VAL A 354 -28.90 -6.63 18.50
N LYS A 355 -29.11 -7.95 18.27
CA LYS A 355 -29.91 -8.62 17.19
C LYS A 355 -29.38 -8.54 15.75
N SER A 356 -29.17 -9.63 15.00
CA SER A 356 -29.77 -10.98 14.93
C SER A 356 -31.20 -11.04 14.38
N GLU A 357 -31.34 -11.32 13.10
CA GLU A 357 -32.50 -12.01 12.51
C GLU A 357 -32.04 -12.74 11.23
N GLU A 358 -32.38 -14.02 11.14
CA GLU A 358 -32.02 -14.94 10.06
C GLU A 358 -33.07 -14.89 8.93
N SER A 359 -32.69 -15.27 7.71
CA SER A 359 -33.57 -16.01 6.79
C SER A 359 -32.74 -16.65 5.69
N GLU A 360 -33.05 -17.91 5.39
CA GLU A 360 -32.31 -18.81 4.50
C GLU A 360 -32.97 -18.90 3.09
N ASP A 361 -32.64 -19.98 2.37
CA ASP A 361 -33.14 -20.45 1.06
C ASP A 361 -32.65 -19.70 -0.19
N ALA A 362 -31.73 -20.26 -1.01
CA ALA A 362 -31.85 -21.43 -1.92
C ALA A 362 -32.45 -21.03 -3.30
N VAL A 363 -32.15 -21.67 -4.45
CA VAL A 363 -31.75 -23.06 -4.77
C VAL A 363 -30.80 -23.12 -6.00
N ALA A 364 -30.36 -24.33 -6.40
CA ALA A 364 -29.63 -24.68 -7.64
C ALA A 364 -30.49 -24.48 -8.93
N GLU A 365 -30.16 -24.88 -10.17
CA GLU A 365 -29.19 -25.81 -10.80
C GLU A 365 -29.02 -25.37 -12.30
N GLU A 366 -28.03 -25.78 -13.12
CA GLU A 366 -28.11 -26.95 -14.03
C GLU A 366 -26.84 -27.13 -14.90
N VAL A 367 -26.75 -28.29 -15.57
CA VAL A 367 -25.67 -28.81 -16.45
C VAL A 367 -26.15 -28.91 -17.93
N GLU A 368 -25.40 -29.31 -18.98
CA GLU A 368 -24.07 -29.95 -19.06
C GLU A 368 -23.20 -29.44 -20.24
N ALA A 369 -23.15 -30.15 -21.38
CA ALA A 369 -22.20 -29.94 -22.48
C ALA A 369 -22.79 -30.31 -23.85
N LEU A 370 -22.09 -29.95 -24.95
CA LEU A 370 -22.23 -30.61 -26.26
C LEU A 370 -20.94 -30.45 -27.10
N THR A 371 -20.58 -31.48 -27.86
CA THR A 371 -19.31 -31.62 -28.58
C THR A 371 -19.50 -31.92 -30.08
N ALA A 372 -18.60 -31.36 -30.92
CA ALA A 372 -18.25 -31.85 -32.28
C ALA A 372 -19.40 -31.83 -33.35
N SER A 373 -19.18 -31.91 -34.67
CA SER A 373 -18.02 -31.82 -35.57
C SER A 373 -18.52 -31.73 -37.03
N THR A 374 -17.88 -30.93 -37.89
CA THR A 374 -17.64 -31.17 -39.36
C THR A 374 -17.05 -29.89 -39.99
N SER A 375 -16.19 -29.82 -41.01
CA SER A 375 -15.10 -30.65 -41.58
C SER A 375 -14.88 -30.18 -43.05
N GLY A 376 -13.65 -29.87 -43.45
CA GLY A 376 -13.29 -29.46 -44.84
C GLY A 376 -13.10 -27.94 -45.02
N THR A 377 -12.11 -27.43 -45.76
CA THR A 377 -11.13 -28.07 -46.66
C THR A 377 -9.80 -27.31 -46.76
N ARG A 378 -8.73 -28.02 -47.15
CA ARG A 378 -7.36 -27.53 -47.40
C ARG A 378 -7.27 -26.40 -48.44
N SER A 379 -6.30 -25.49 -48.28
CA SER A 379 -5.06 -25.53 -49.10
C SER A 379 -3.94 -24.59 -48.62
N THR A 380 -2.71 -25.06 -48.78
CA THR A 380 -1.44 -24.42 -48.41
C THR A 380 -0.77 -23.76 -49.61
N ALA A 381 -0.07 -22.64 -49.41
CA ALA A 381 0.93 -22.14 -50.36
C ALA A 381 2.19 -21.62 -49.65
N THR A 382 3.35 -22.11 -50.06
CA THR A 382 4.68 -21.75 -49.53
C THR A 382 5.68 -21.55 -50.66
N SER A 383 6.37 -20.41 -50.74
CA SER A 383 7.65 -20.21 -51.46
C SER A 383 8.20 -18.82 -51.09
N ARG A 384 9.37 -18.59 -50.46
CA ARG A 384 10.80 -18.89 -50.72
C ARG A 384 11.58 -17.81 -51.52
N LYS A 385 12.52 -17.18 -50.81
CA LYS A 385 13.87 -16.71 -51.22
C LYS A 385 14.06 -15.65 -52.32
N SER A 386 14.91 -14.68 -52.00
CA SER A 386 16.13 -14.38 -52.79
C SER A 386 17.27 -13.87 -51.91
N ARG A 387 18.52 -14.07 -52.37
CA ARG A 387 19.80 -13.57 -51.83
C ARG A 387 20.47 -12.75 -52.94
N SER A 388 21.19 -11.69 -52.58
CA SER A 388 22.21 -11.02 -53.43
C SER A 388 23.26 -10.43 -52.48
N SER A 389 24.43 -11.05 -52.34
CA SER A 389 25.67 -10.75 -53.08
C SER A 389 26.29 -9.39 -52.70
N GLY A 390 27.44 -9.41 -52.03
CA GLY A 390 28.15 -8.21 -51.57
C GLY A 390 29.44 -7.93 -52.35
N VAL A 391 30.08 -6.82 -52.02
CA VAL A 391 31.47 -6.45 -52.36
C VAL A 391 32.07 -5.77 -51.09
N PRO A 392 33.32 -6.06 -50.70
CA PRO A 392 33.87 -5.64 -49.41
C PRO A 392 34.68 -4.33 -49.50
N LYS A 393 34.91 -3.66 -48.35
CA LYS A 393 36.20 -2.99 -48.08
C LYS A 393 36.41 -2.58 -46.62
N GLN A 394 37.68 -2.77 -46.22
CA GLN A 394 38.46 -2.09 -45.19
C GLN A 394 38.09 -2.23 -43.70
N GLU A 395 39.01 -2.91 -43.02
CA GLU A 395 39.42 -2.65 -41.64
C GLU A 395 39.94 -1.20 -41.53
N ASP A 396 39.63 -0.53 -40.44
CA ASP A 396 40.42 0.54 -39.84
C ASP A 396 40.45 0.27 -38.32
N GLU A 397 41.60 0.48 -37.69
CA GLU A 397 41.86 0.23 -36.27
C GLU A 397 41.42 1.42 -35.38
N ASP A 398 41.53 1.21 -34.07
CA ASP A 398 41.47 2.21 -32.99
C ASP A 398 40.16 3.00 -32.75
N ASP A 399 39.46 2.64 -31.68
CA ASP A 399 38.93 3.65 -30.75
C ASP A 399 38.96 3.14 -29.28
N GLU A 400 39.17 4.05 -28.35
CA GLU A 400 39.75 3.75 -27.02
C GLU A 400 38.77 3.13 -26.01
N LYS A 401 39.34 2.35 -25.07
CA LYS A 401 38.64 1.89 -23.85
C LYS A 401 38.29 3.08 -22.94
N LYS A 402 37.09 3.66 -23.09
CA LYS A 402 36.52 4.55 -22.07
C LYS A 402 36.29 3.80 -20.75
N PRO A 403 36.71 4.37 -19.60
CA PRO A 403 36.59 3.70 -18.31
C PRO A 403 35.13 3.61 -17.84
N ALA A 404 34.80 2.51 -17.15
CA ALA A 404 33.47 2.29 -16.60
C ALA A 404 33.16 3.30 -15.48
N ILE A 405 32.32 4.30 -15.78
CA ILE A 405 31.79 5.24 -14.79
C ILE A 405 30.90 4.44 -13.82
N LYS A 406 31.21 4.51 -12.52
CA LYS A 406 30.35 3.96 -11.47
C LYS A 406 29.02 4.70 -11.51
N LYS A 407 27.91 3.98 -11.78
CA LYS A 407 26.57 4.55 -11.60
C LYS A 407 26.36 4.84 -10.12
N GLU A 408 26.10 6.09 -9.80
CA GLU A 408 25.68 6.51 -8.46
C GLU A 408 24.30 5.89 -8.14
N LYS A 409 23.98 5.81 -6.84
CA LYS A 409 22.67 5.30 -6.41
C LYS A 409 21.60 6.33 -6.83
N PRO A 410 20.46 5.90 -7.40
CA PRO A 410 19.42 6.84 -7.79
C PRO A 410 18.91 7.62 -6.58
N SER A 411 18.72 8.92 -6.76
CA SER A 411 18.18 9.84 -5.76
C SER A 411 16.74 9.43 -5.41
N PRO A 412 16.27 9.59 -4.15
CA PRO A 412 14.85 9.42 -3.82
C PRO A 412 13.93 10.43 -4.54
N PHE A 413 14.51 11.42 -5.22
CA PHE A 413 13.84 12.43 -6.03
C PHE A 413 13.91 12.15 -7.54
N ASP A 414 14.63 11.11 -7.98
CA ASP A 414 14.77 10.80 -9.41
C ASP A 414 13.44 10.48 -10.07
N VAL A 415 13.12 11.25 -11.12
CA VAL A 415 11.92 11.07 -11.94
C VAL A 415 12.25 10.13 -13.10
N SER A 416 11.56 8.99 -13.18
CA SER A 416 11.66 8.12 -14.35
C SER A 416 11.18 8.85 -15.61
N PRO A 417 11.88 8.74 -16.76
CA PRO A 417 11.48 9.40 -18.00
C PRO A 417 10.03 9.07 -18.38
N GLN A 418 9.21 10.10 -18.55
CA GLN A 418 7.80 9.96 -18.88
C GLN A 418 7.67 9.42 -20.31
N LYS A 419 7.05 8.25 -20.48
CA LYS A 419 6.75 7.71 -21.82
C LYS A 419 5.84 8.70 -22.55
N LYS A 420 6.27 9.23 -23.70
CA LYS A 420 5.45 10.09 -24.55
C LYS A 420 4.12 9.39 -24.86
N THR A 421 3.00 10.03 -24.51
CA THR A 421 1.65 9.53 -24.80
C THR A 421 1.39 9.60 -26.30
N ALA A 422 1.19 8.44 -26.94
CA ALA A 422 1.13 8.33 -28.39
C ALA A 422 -0.22 8.77 -29.03
N LYS A 423 -1.08 9.47 -28.28
CA LYS A 423 -2.36 10.03 -28.77
C LYS A 423 -2.58 11.41 -28.14
N PRO A 424 -2.94 12.43 -28.93
CA PRO A 424 -3.24 13.78 -28.42
C PRO A 424 -4.55 13.78 -27.63
N ILE A 425 -4.69 14.73 -26.70
CA ILE A 425 -5.91 14.86 -25.88
C ILE A 425 -7.05 15.45 -26.70
N LYS A 426 -8.17 14.73 -26.81
CA LYS A 426 -9.30 15.12 -27.66
C LYS A 426 -10.02 16.35 -27.10
N LEU A 427 -9.86 17.49 -27.76
CA LEU A 427 -10.46 18.78 -27.39
C LEU A 427 -11.93 18.88 -27.78
N GLU A 428 -12.24 18.60 -29.05
CA GLU A 428 -13.60 18.68 -29.60
C GLU A 428 -14.18 17.28 -29.85
N LEU A 429 -15.49 17.15 -29.66
CA LEU A 429 -16.24 15.92 -29.91
C LEU A 429 -16.68 15.86 -31.36
N ASP A 430 -16.61 14.67 -31.97
CA ASP A 430 -17.26 14.46 -33.27
C ASP A 430 -18.79 14.54 -33.10
N PRO A 431 -19.55 14.99 -34.12
CA PRO A 431 -21.01 15.06 -34.04
C PRO A 431 -21.71 13.74 -33.67
N SER A 432 -21.06 12.60 -33.91
CA SER A 432 -21.51 11.25 -33.53
C SER A 432 -21.27 10.88 -32.06
N GLU A 433 -20.36 11.58 -31.38
CA GLU A 433 -20.01 11.34 -29.97
C GLU A 433 -20.85 12.17 -29.00
N VAL A 434 -21.41 13.29 -29.47
CA VAL A 434 -22.25 14.21 -28.69
C VAL A 434 -23.39 13.45 -28.02
N LYS A 435 -23.42 13.47 -26.67
CA LYS A 435 -24.50 12.84 -25.91
C LYS A 435 -25.66 13.82 -25.67
N PRO A 436 -26.92 13.36 -25.73
CA PRO A 436 -28.06 14.20 -25.44
C PRO A 436 -28.05 14.62 -23.96
N ALA A 437 -28.55 15.82 -23.70
CA ALA A 437 -28.53 16.40 -22.37
C ALA A 437 -29.37 15.59 -21.36
N PRO A 438 -28.86 15.26 -20.16
CA PRO A 438 -29.57 14.45 -19.16
C PRO A 438 -30.88 15.09 -18.68
N LYS A 439 -31.91 14.29 -18.40
CA LYS A 439 -33.20 14.83 -17.92
C LYS A 439 -33.01 15.59 -16.61
N ARG A 440 -33.53 16.82 -16.55
CA ARG A 440 -33.49 17.74 -15.39
C ARG A 440 -32.09 18.26 -14.98
N TRP A 441 -31.05 18.12 -15.81
CA TRP A 441 -29.69 18.57 -15.46
C TRP A 441 -29.61 20.05 -15.06
N ARG A 442 -30.34 20.94 -15.76
CA ARG A 442 -30.39 22.39 -15.44
C ARG A 442 -30.95 22.62 -14.04
N ALA A 443 -32.17 22.14 -13.77
CA ALA A 443 -32.80 22.26 -12.45
C ALA A 443 -31.95 21.65 -11.31
N GLN A 444 -31.19 20.58 -11.59
CA GLN A 444 -30.22 20.05 -10.63
C GLN A 444 -29.05 21.01 -10.40
N LEU A 445 -28.48 21.60 -11.46
CA LEU A 445 -27.39 22.57 -11.36
C LEU A 445 -27.85 23.86 -10.66
N ASP A 446 -29.03 24.38 -10.97
CA ASP A 446 -29.59 25.60 -10.38
C ASP A 446 -29.73 25.45 -8.85
N VAL A 447 -30.27 24.31 -8.39
CA VAL A 447 -30.38 23.99 -6.96
C VAL A 447 -29.00 23.79 -6.32
N LEU A 448 -28.05 23.16 -7.00
CA LEU A 448 -26.67 23.03 -6.51
C LEU A 448 -25.99 24.39 -6.35
N GLN A 449 -26.13 25.29 -7.31
CA GLN A 449 -25.55 26.64 -7.26
C GLN A 449 -26.17 27.48 -6.15
N LYS A 450 -27.51 27.47 -6.02
CA LYS A 450 -28.21 28.12 -4.90
C LYS A 450 -27.75 27.59 -3.54
N GLN A 451 -27.69 26.26 -3.37
CA GLN A 451 -27.21 25.67 -2.12
C GLN A 451 -25.73 25.98 -1.87
N ARG A 452 -24.89 26.04 -2.92
CA ARG A 452 -23.45 26.30 -2.79
C ARG A 452 -23.11 27.70 -2.31
N LYS A 453 -23.92 28.72 -2.60
CA LYS A 453 -23.78 30.08 -2.04
C LYS A 453 -23.81 30.08 -0.50
N ARG A 454 -24.45 29.08 0.12
CA ARG A 454 -24.62 28.96 1.58
C ARG A 454 -23.60 28.05 2.25
N ILE A 455 -22.66 27.49 1.50
CA ILE A 455 -21.67 26.53 1.98
C ILE A 455 -20.28 27.13 1.77
N VAL A 456 -19.52 27.27 2.85
CA VAL A 456 -18.06 27.47 2.75
C VAL A 456 -17.42 26.08 2.66
N ALA A 457 -16.69 25.81 1.58
CA ALA A 457 -15.93 24.58 1.39
C ALA A 457 -14.42 24.87 1.29
N PRO A 458 -13.53 23.91 1.62
CA PRO A 458 -12.09 24.10 1.51
C PRO A 458 -11.61 24.63 0.16
N VAL A 459 -12.25 24.23 -0.95
CA VAL A 459 -11.92 24.72 -2.30
C VAL A 459 -12.21 26.21 -2.53
N ASP A 460 -13.04 26.84 -1.69
CA ASP A 460 -13.42 28.25 -1.82
C ASP A 460 -12.35 29.19 -1.23
N GLU A 461 -11.66 28.74 -0.17
CA GLU A 461 -10.61 29.51 0.52
C GLU A 461 -9.21 29.05 0.12
N MET A 462 -9.01 27.73 0.02
CA MET A 462 -7.73 27.04 -0.13
C MET A 462 -7.60 26.31 -1.48
N GLY A 463 -8.50 26.63 -2.43
CA GLY A 463 -8.49 26.09 -3.79
C GLY A 463 -7.21 26.41 -4.55
N CYS A 464 -6.81 25.55 -5.49
CA CYS A 464 -5.49 25.66 -6.13
C CYS A 464 -5.28 26.97 -6.89
N GLU A 465 -6.36 27.56 -7.40
CA GLU A 465 -6.44 28.85 -8.08
C GLU A 465 -6.27 30.07 -7.17
N GLU A 466 -6.62 29.96 -5.88
CA GLU A 466 -6.50 31.06 -4.90
C GLU A 466 -5.03 31.26 -4.47
N ASN A 467 -4.23 30.19 -4.47
CA ASN A 467 -2.84 30.22 -4.02
C ASN A 467 -1.91 31.08 -4.91
N GLY A 468 -2.33 31.39 -6.14
CA GLY A 468 -1.62 32.25 -7.09
C GLY A 468 -2.16 33.68 -7.18
N ARG A 469 -3.07 34.11 -6.30
CA ARG A 469 -3.54 35.51 -6.24
C ARG A 469 -2.57 36.37 -5.43
N GLU A 470 -2.23 37.53 -5.97
CA GLU A 470 -1.35 38.53 -5.35
C GLU A 470 -1.73 38.87 -3.90
N ASP A 471 -3.02 39.13 -3.64
CA ASP A 471 -3.53 39.46 -2.29
C ASP A 471 -3.53 38.29 -1.29
N ARG A 472 -3.24 37.06 -1.75
CA ARG A 472 -3.16 35.85 -0.91
C ARG A 472 -1.76 35.23 -0.86
N ARG A 473 -0.80 35.79 -1.60
CA ARG A 473 0.57 35.29 -1.65
C ARG A 473 1.31 35.57 -0.35
N ALA A 474 1.82 34.51 0.30
CA ALA A 474 2.52 34.62 1.58
C ALA A 474 3.90 35.29 1.48
N ASP A 475 4.36 35.59 0.27
CA ASP A 475 5.58 36.33 -0.04
C ASP A 475 5.33 37.79 -0.48
N ALA A 476 4.09 38.29 -0.42
CA ALA A 476 3.72 39.66 -0.82
C ALA A 476 4.41 40.78 -0.02
N TRP A 477 4.99 40.48 1.15
CA TRP A 477 5.81 41.43 1.93
C TRP A 477 7.18 41.72 1.29
N ARG A 478 7.60 40.93 0.29
CA ARG A 478 8.87 41.11 -0.40
C ARG A 478 8.76 42.27 -1.38
N VAL A 479 9.58 43.30 -1.18
CA VAL A 479 9.71 44.41 -2.13
C VAL A 479 10.61 43.96 -3.29
N THR A 480 10.06 43.12 -4.16
CA THR A 480 10.68 42.74 -5.44
C THR A 480 10.14 43.64 -6.55
N ALA A 481 11.03 44.35 -7.24
CA ALA A 481 10.71 45.09 -8.45
C ALA A 481 10.54 44.10 -9.64
N GLU A 482 9.49 43.28 -9.59
CA GLU A 482 9.07 42.44 -10.71
C GLU A 482 8.30 43.29 -11.72
N ASP A 483 8.48 43.03 -13.02
CA ASP A 483 7.60 43.61 -14.03
C ASP A 483 6.26 42.85 -14.11
N GLU A 484 5.30 43.40 -14.85
CA GLU A 484 3.98 42.79 -15.05
C GLU A 484 4.06 41.38 -15.65
N GLU A 485 5.06 41.10 -16.49
CA GLU A 485 5.16 39.84 -17.21
C GLU A 485 5.70 38.74 -16.31
N ASP A 486 6.76 39.02 -15.55
CA ASP A 486 7.38 38.10 -14.60
C ASP A 486 6.46 37.84 -13.39
N ARG A 487 5.74 38.85 -12.88
CA ARG A 487 4.68 38.64 -11.88
C ARG A 487 3.61 37.67 -12.42
N ALA A 488 3.17 37.86 -13.66
CA ALA A 488 2.19 36.99 -14.26
C ALA A 488 2.75 35.56 -14.52
N LYS A 489 4.02 35.39 -14.90
CA LYS A 489 4.69 34.07 -15.02
C LYS A 489 4.71 33.35 -13.66
N ARG A 490 5.02 34.08 -12.59
CA ARG A 490 5.10 33.58 -11.21
C ARG A 490 3.75 33.11 -10.69
N ASP A 491 2.68 33.86 -10.96
CA ASP A 491 1.32 33.45 -10.57
C ASP A 491 0.88 32.20 -11.35
N ARG A 492 1.20 32.12 -12.66
CA ARG A 492 0.94 30.90 -13.46
C ARG A 492 1.71 29.68 -12.95
N LEU A 493 2.99 29.84 -12.64
CA LEU A 493 3.84 28.79 -12.07
C LEU A 493 3.33 28.34 -10.70
N THR A 494 2.86 29.28 -9.88
CA THR A 494 2.25 29.00 -8.57
C THR A 494 0.98 28.17 -8.73
N VAL A 495 0.07 28.52 -9.66
CA VAL A 495 -1.13 27.71 -9.96
C VAL A 495 -0.76 26.31 -10.45
N LEU A 496 0.23 26.17 -11.33
CA LEU A 496 0.69 24.87 -11.82
C LEU A 496 1.23 23.98 -10.68
N ILE A 497 2.10 24.52 -9.83
CA ILE A 497 2.69 23.78 -8.71
C ILE A 497 1.63 23.44 -7.66
N SER A 498 0.74 24.38 -7.36
CA SER A 498 -0.44 24.17 -6.51
C SER A 498 -1.29 22.98 -7.01
N LEU A 499 -1.56 22.90 -8.31
CA LEU A 499 -2.26 21.77 -8.93
C LEU A 499 -1.46 20.46 -8.86
N MET A 500 -0.14 20.47 -9.13
CA MET A 500 0.72 19.28 -8.98
C MET A 500 0.69 18.75 -7.54
N LEU A 501 0.78 19.63 -6.55
CA LEU A 501 0.71 19.31 -5.12
C LEU A 501 -0.67 18.78 -4.70
N SER A 502 -1.77 19.27 -5.29
CA SER A 502 -3.15 18.85 -4.97
C SER A 502 -3.46 17.36 -5.18
N SER A 503 -2.70 16.68 -6.05
CA SER A 503 -2.96 15.28 -6.38
C SER A 503 -2.94 14.39 -5.12
N GLN A 504 -4.06 13.73 -4.82
CA GLN A 504 -4.22 12.87 -3.62
C GLN A 504 -3.85 13.58 -2.29
N THR A 505 -4.05 14.90 -2.21
CA THR A 505 -3.79 15.73 -1.02
C THR A 505 -5.02 16.60 -0.77
N LYS A 506 -5.30 16.95 0.50
CA LYS A 506 -6.41 17.85 0.84
C LYS A 506 -6.02 19.30 0.58
N ASP A 507 -6.98 20.13 0.19
CA ASP A 507 -6.79 21.54 -0.17
C ASP A 507 -6.05 22.32 0.94
N GLU A 508 -6.40 22.12 2.21
CA GLU A 508 -5.77 22.81 3.34
C GLU A 508 -4.27 22.45 3.48
N VAL A 509 -3.92 21.19 3.20
CA VAL A 509 -2.52 20.71 3.23
C VAL A 509 -1.75 21.21 2.00
N THR A 510 -2.41 21.30 0.84
CA THR A 510 -1.83 21.84 -0.38
C THR A 510 -1.58 23.34 -0.26
N ALA A 511 -2.54 24.13 0.20
CA ALA A 511 -2.37 25.57 0.42
C ALA A 511 -1.30 25.86 1.48
N GLN A 512 -1.24 25.11 2.58
CA GLN A 512 -0.15 25.24 3.56
C GLN A 512 1.23 24.89 2.95
N ALA A 513 1.31 23.89 2.07
CA ALA A 513 2.55 23.55 1.39
C ALA A 513 3.00 24.62 0.38
N VAL A 514 2.04 25.25 -0.34
CA VAL A 514 2.32 26.39 -1.22
C VAL A 514 2.77 27.62 -0.41
N LYS A 515 2.09 27.92 0.69
CA LYS A 515 2.51 28.96 1.66
C LYS A 515 3.93 28.72 2.17
N ASN A 516 4.29 27.49 2.51
CA ASN A 516 5.65 27.14 2.93
C ASN A 516 6.69 27.37 1.82
N LEU A 517 6.37 27.06 0.55
CA LEU A 517 7.27 27.33 -0.58
C LEU A 517 7.43 28.85 -0.83
N GLN A 518 6.34 29.62 -0.78
CA GLN A 518 6.39 31.08 -0.91
C GLN A 518 7.26 31.73 0.19
N THR A 519 7.13 31.29 1.45
CA THR A 519 7.88 31.88 2.56
C THR A 519 9.33 31.43 2.65
N ASN A 520 9.62 30.14 2.50
CA ASN A 520 10.96 29.58 2.81
C ASN A 520 11.93 29.56 1.62
N LEU A 521 11.45 29.64 0.38
CA LEU A 521 12.35 29.73 -0.78
C LEU A 521 12.88 31.17 -0.93
N VAL A 522 14.10 31.31 -1.45
CA VAL A 522 14.85 32.59 -1.49
C VAL A 522 14.03 33.69 -2.16
N ASP A 523 13.40 33.34 -3.28
CA ASP A 523 12.50 34.20 -4.03
C ASP A 523 11.19 33.43 -4.32
N GLY A 524 10.55 32.95 -3.25
CA GLY A 524 9.24 32.28 -3.30
C GLY A 524 9.12 31.22 -4.41
N ILE A 525 7.98 31.22 -5.10
CA ILE A 525 7.69 30.31 -6.22
C ILE A 525 8.05 30.97 -7.57
N SER A 526 9.27 31.51 -7.69
CA SER A 526 9.85 31.85 -8.99
C SER A 526 10.61 30.67 -9.61
N LEU A 527 10.75 30.68 -10.94
CA LEU A 527 11.45 29.62 -11.67
C LEU A 527 12.92 29.54 -11.25
N ALA A 528 13.58 30.70 -11.10
CA ALA A 528 14.96 30.79 -10.61
C ALA A 528 15.10 30.24 -9.18
N SER A 529 14.18 30.62 -8.29
CA SER A 529 14.14 30.15 -6.89
C SER A 529 14.04 28.62 -6.80
N ILE A 530 13.17 27.99 -7.58
CA ILE A 530 12.99 26.52 -7.59
C ILE A 530 14.21 25.79 -8.15
N LEU A 531 14.84 26.32 -9.20
CA LEU A 531 16.03 25.72 -9.81
C LEU A 531 17.28 25.85 -8.92
N ALA A 532 17.40 26.96 -8.20
CA ALA A 532 18.52 27.22 -7.28
C ALA A 532 18.40 26.46 -5.95
N SER A 533 17.19 26.14 -5.50
CA SER A 533 16.94 25.43 -4.24
C SER A 533 17.39 23.96 -4.29
N THR A 534 17.82 23.37 -3.18
CA THR A 534 18.10 21.92 -3.12
C THR A 534 16.80 21.11 -3.12
N ASP A 535 16.91 19.82 -3.44
CA ASP A 535 15.76 18.91 -3.40
C ASP A 535 15.19 18.86 -1.97
N GLU A 536 16.05 18.74 -0.96
CA GLU A 536 15.69 18.70 0.46
C GLU A 536 14.95 19.96 0.92
N GLN A 537 15.35 21.16 0.43
CA GLN A 537 14.66 22.40 0.76
C GLN A 537 13.20 22.38 0.28
N ILE A 538 12.98 22.11 -1.01
CA ILE A 538 11.62 21.98 -1.58
C ILE A 538 10.86 20.87 -0.86
N SER A 539 11.50 19.71 -0.69
CA SER A 539 10.91 18.51 -0.09
C SER A 539 10.50 18.77 1.37
N SER A 540 11.25 19.55 2.14
CA SER A 540 10.89 19.93 3.51
C SER A 540 9.65 20.82 3.56
N CYS A 541 9.53 21.78 2.65
CA CYS A 541 8.37 22.69 2.55
C CYS A 541 7.07 21.92 2.28
N ILE A 542 7.15 20.86 1.47
CA ILE A 542 5.99 20.05 1.04
C ILE A 542 5.86 18.71 1.77
N ALA A 543 6.60 18.46 2.86
CA ALA A 543 6.70 17.13 3.49
C ALA A 543 5.37 16.50 3.97
N LYS A 544 4.33 17.34 4.23
CA LYS A 544 2.97 16.88 4.60
C LYS A 544 2.10 16.49 3.39
N VAL A 545 2.54 16.75 2.17
CA VAL A 545 1.80 16.47 0.93
C VAL A 545 1.90 14.97 0.58
N GLY A 546 0.81 14.39 0.07
CA GLY A 546 0.82 13.00 -0.38
C GLY A 546 1.84 12.78 -1.50
N PHE A 547 2.74 11.80 -1.33
CA PHE A 547 3.85 11.49 -2.25
C PHE A 547 4.89 12.64 -2.43
N TRP A 548 5.08 13.49 -1.42
CA TRP A 548 5.97 14.66 -1.42
C TRP A 548 7.35 14.45 -2.07
N ARG A 549 8.08 13.36 -1.76
CA ARG A 549 9.41 13.08 -2.37
C ARG A 549 9.35 13.03 -3.89
N ARG A 550 8.38 12.32 -4.47
CA ARG A 550 8.21 12.25 -5.94
C ARG A 550 7.77 13.60 -6.52
N LYS A 551 6.93 14.35 -5.79
CA LYS A 551 6.50 15.69 -6.19
C LYS A 551 7.63 16.71 -6.19
N THR A 552 8.62 16.57 -5.31
CA THR A 552 9.86 17.37 -5.32
C THR A 552 10.59 17.20 -6.65
N GLY A 553 10.85 15.95 -7.04
CA GLY A 553 11.44 15.61 -8.33
C GLY A 553 10.61 16.13 -9.51
N TYR A 554 9.28 15.99 -9.47
CA TYR A 554 8.39 16.52 -10.49
C TYR A 554 8.46 18.04 -10.62
N ILE A 555 8.42 18.79 -9.51
CA ILE A 555 8.46 20.27 -9.51
C ILE A 555 9.78 20.75 -10.12
N LYS A 556 10.93 20.18 -9.70
CA LYS A 556 12.23 20.53 -10.29
C LYS A 556 12.34 20.15 -11.75
N SER A 557 11.95 18.93 -12.12
CA SER A 557 12.02 18.46 -13.51
C SER A 557 11.13 19.31 -14.42
N ALA A 558 9.93 19.69 -13.96
CA ALA A 558 9.06 20.61 -14.66
C ALA A 558 9.70 22.00 -14.80
N ALA A 559 10.26 22.57 -13.74
CA ALA A 559 10.97 23.86 -13.80
C ALA A 559 12.13 23.85 -14.81
N SER A 560 12.92 22.78 -14.87
CA SER A 560 14.00 22.64 -15.87
C SER A 560 13.48 22.56 -17.30
N ILE A 561 12.35 21.89 -17.52
CA ILE A 561 11.69 21.82 -18.85
C ILE A 561 11.10 23.19 -19.23
N LEU A 562 10.44 23.88 -18.29
CA LEU A 562 9.90 25.23 -18.51
C LEU A 562 11.01 26.21 -18.92
N GLN A 563 12.15 26.21 -18.21
CA GLN A 563 13.29 27.06 -18.55
C GLN A 563 13.91 26.72 -19.92
N SER A 564 14.12 25.44 -20.21
CA SER A 564 14.86 25.01 -21.42
C SER A 564 14.03 24.95 -22.70
N THR A 565 12.72 24.68 -22.59
CA THR A 565 11.84 24.39 -23.74
C THR A 565 10.77 25.45 -23.96
N PHE A 566 10.27 26.08 -22.88
CA PHE A 566 9.11 26.97 -22.93
C PHE A 566 9.43 28.43 -22.53
N GLY A 567 10.70 28.83 -22.65
CA GLY A 567 11.14 30.22 -22.39
C GLY A 567 10.97 30.68 -20.94
N GLY A 568 10.77 29.76 -20.00
CA GLY A 568 10.54 30.04 -18.58
C GLY A 568 9.08 30.27 -18.17
N ASP A 569 8.10 30.10 -19.06
CA ASP A 569 6.68 30.27 -18.77
C ASP A 569 5.87 28.97 -18.93
N VAL A 570 4.71 28.91 -18.30
CA VAL A 570 3.77 27.79 -18.31
C VAL A 570 3.07 27.69 -19.67
N PRO A 571 3.14 26.54 -20.38
CA PRO A 571 2.56 26.39 -21.71
C PRO A 571 1.05 26.71 -21.80
N LYS A 572 0.62 27.10 -23.01
CA LYS A 572 -0.79 27.40 -23.35
C LYS A 572 -1.50 26.22 -24.02
N ASP A 573 -0.77 25.19 -24.41
CA ASP A 573 -1.32 23.96 -24.99
C ASP A 573 -1.45 22.84 -23.95
N ILE A 574 -2.42 21.95 -24.17
CA ILE A 574 -2.77 20.85 -23.24
C ILE A 574 -1.79 19.69 -23.35
N ASP A 575 -1.36 19.32 -24.56
CA ASP A 575 -0.41 18.23 -24.76
C ASP A 575 1.00 18.69 -24.30
N GLU A 576 1.35 19.96 -24.50
CA GLU A 576 2.55 20.59 -23.91
C GLU A 576 2.50 20.56 -22.37
N LEU A 577 1.40 20.98 -21.75
CA LEU A 577 1.24 20.89 -20.28
C LEU A 577 1.32 19.45 -19.78
N CYS A 578 0.71 18.49 -20.49
CA CYS A 578 0.76 17.07 -20.13
C CYS A 578 2.12 16.40 -20.41
N SER A 579 3.02 17.06 -21.15
CA SER A 579 4.41 16.63 -21.30
C SER A 579 5.26 16.90 -20.05
N LEU A 580 4.77 17.76 -19.14
CA LEU A 580 5.47 18.06 -17.89
C LEU A 580 5.32 16.91 -16.86
N PRO A 581 6.40 16.56 -16.14
CA PRO A 581 6.39 15.45 -15.19
C PRO A 581 5.44 15.70 -14.03
N GLY A 582 4.51 14.76 -13.83
CA GLY A 582 3.49 14.82 -12.79
C GLY A 582 2.23 15.60 -13.16
N VAL A 583 2.18 16.21 -14.35
CA VAL A 583 0.99 16.87 -14.88
C VAL A 583 0.18 15.89 -15.73
N GLY A 584 -1.15 15.97 -15.65
CA GLY A 584 -2.07 15.17 -16.45
C GLY A 584 -3.32 15.97 -16.85
N PRO A 585 -4.24 15.40 -17.66
CA PRO A 585 -5.30 16.15 -18.34
C PRO A 585 -6.12 17.07 -17.43
N LYS A 586 -6.58 16.60 -16.26
CA LYS A 586 -7.26 17.44 -15.25
C LYS A 586 -6.45 18.70 -14.92
N MET A 587 -5.18 18.53 -14.61
CA MET A 587 -4.31 19.64 -14.21
C MET A 587 -4.09 20.59 -15.38
N ALA A 588 -3.86 20.08 -16.60
CA ALA A 588 -3.70 20.92 -17.78
C ALA A 588 -4.94 21.81 -18.03
N PHE A 589 -6.16 21.23 -18.03
CA PHE A 589 -7.39 22.03 -18.16
C PHE A 589 -7.55 23.08 -17.06
N LEU A 590 -7.29 22.73 -15.79
CA LEU A 590 -7.40 23.68 -14.67
C LEU A 590 -6.31 24.76 -14.72
N THR A 591 -5.08 24.44 -15.14
CA THR A 591 -4.02 25.43 -15.37
C THR A 591 -4.46 26.42 -16.45
N LEU A 592 -4.97 25.96 -17.60
CA LEU A 592 -5.45 26.86 -18.64
C LEU A 592 -6.60 27.74 -18.16
N GLN A 593 -7.58 27.17 -17.45
CA GLN A 593 -8.74 27.90 -16.92
C GLN A 593 -8.35 28.93 -15.86
N SER A 594 -7.50 28.57 -14.90
CA SER A 594 -7.22 29.43 -13.74
C SER A 594 -6.03 30.37 -13.97
N ALA A 595 -4.98 29.90 -14.65
CA ALA A 595 -3.73 30.62 -14.87
C ALA A 595 -3.75 31.48 -16.15
N TRP A 596 -4.34 30.96 -17.24
CA TRP A 596 -4.42 31.67 -18.53
C TRP A 596 -5.81 32.24 -18.86
N LYS A 597 -6.83 31.95 -18.05
CA LYS A 597 -8.26 32.26 -18.32
C LYS A 597 -8.77 31.66 -19.64
N LEU A 598 -8.13 30.61 -20.13
CA LEU A 598 -8.47 29.89 -21.36
C LEU A 598 -9.36 28.68 -21.05
N ASN A 599 -10.64 28.77 -21.44
CA ASN A 599 -11.64 27.75 -21.15
C ASN A 599 -11.77 26.73 -22.29
N LEU A 600 -10.73 25.90 -22.49
CA LEU A 600 -10.70 24.87 -23.54
C LEU A 600 -11.46 23.59 -23.19
N GLY A 601 -11.76 23.36 -21.91
CA GLY A 601 -12.54 22.20 -21.48
C GLY A 601 -12.59 22.02 -19.97
N ILE A 602 -13.30 20.97 -19.52
CA ILE A 602 -13.62 20.75 -18.11
C ILE A 602 -12.53 19.88 -17.46
N GLY A 603 -11.82 20.42 -16.48
CA GLY A 603 -11.00 19.62 -15.58
C GLY A 603 -11.88 18.72 -14.70
N VAL A 604 -11.93 17.41 -14.96
CA VAL A 604 -12.70 16.46 -14.15
C VAL A 604 -11.82 15.83 -13.07
N ASP A 605 -12.30 15.86 -11.82
CA ASP A 605 -11.66 15.26 -10.67
C ASP A 605 -12.55 14.17 -10.01
N VAL A 606 -12.10 13.64 -8.87
CA VAL A 606 -12.84 12.59 -8.13
C VAL A 606 -14.15 13.08 -7.49
N HIS A 607 -14.36 14.39 -7.35
CA HIS A 607 -15.63 14.97 -6.91
C HIS A 607 -16.57 15.14 -8.10
N VAL A 608 -16.12 15.82 -9.17
CA VAL A 608 -16.89 16.01 -10.42
C VAL A 608 -17.32 14.67 -11.00
N HIS A 609 -16.40 13.70 -11.13
CA HIS A 609 -16.70 12.36 -11.64
C HIS A 609 -17.75 11.61 -10.80
N ARG A 610 -17.59 11.65 -9.47
CA ARG A 610 -18.52 10.99 -8.53
C ARG A 610 -19.90 11.64 -8.55
N LEU A 611 -19.96 12.97 -8.57
CA LEU A 611 -21.22 13.70 -8.52
C LEU A 611 -21.96 13.62 -9.86
N ALA A 612 -21.28 13.76 -11.00
CA ALA A 612 -21.89 13.60 -12.32
C ALA A 612 -22.54 12.21 -12.48
N ASN A 613 -21.87 11.15 -12.05
CA ASN A 613 -22.47 9.80 -12.03
C ASN A 613 -23.64 9.69 -11.03
N ARG A 614 -23.51 10.23 -9.80
CA ARG A 614 -24.60 10.21 -8.78
C ARG A 614 -25.84 11.01 -9.19
N LEU A 615 -25.67 12.10 -9.93
CA LEU A 615 -26.76 12.95 -10.42
C LEU A 615 -27.45 12.36 -11.67
N GLY A 616 -26.86 11.32 -12.26
CA GLY A 616 -27.33 10.73 -13.51
C GLY A 616 -26.95 11.55 -14.76
N TRP A 617 -25.93 12.41 -14.66
CA TRP A 617 -25.45 13.22 -15.78
C TRP A 617 -24.58 12.42 -16.76
N CYS A 618 -23.89 11.40 -16.25
CA CYS A 618 -23.11 10.46 -17.05
C CYS A 618 -23.21 9.04 -16.45
N LYS A 619 -22.77 8.05 -17.22
CA LYS A 619 -22.51 6.69 -16.75
C LYS A 619 -21.15 6.25 -17.29
N THR A 620 -20.11 6.52 -16.53
CA THR A 620 -18.70 6.44 -16.93
C THR A 620 -17.87 5.87 -15.79
N ASN A 621 -16.84 5.08 -16.12
CA ASN A 621 -15.96 4.46 -15.12
C ASN A 621 -14.66 5.25 -14.91
N ASP A 622 -14.43 6.30 -15.70
CA ASP A 622 -13.20 7.08 -15.72
C ASP A 622 -13.48 8.61 -15.81
N PRO A 623 -12.55 9.46 -15.34
CA PRO A 623 -12.70 10.91 -15.40
C PRO A 623 -12.74 11.49 -16.82
N GLU A 624 -12.07 10.87 -17.79
CA GLU A 624 -11.90 11.43 -19.14
C GLU A 624 -13.16 11.23 -19.99
N GLY A 625 -13.74 10.02 -19.99
CA GLY A 625 -15.08 9.78 -20.52
C GLY A 625 -16.13 10.66 -19.85
N THR A 626 -15.94 11.02 -18.58
CA THR A 626 -16.82 11.99 -17.90
C THR A 626 -16.65 13.40 -18.42
N ARG A 627 -15.41 13.86 -18.66
CA ARG A 627 -15.12 15.16 -19.28
C ARG A 627 -15.84 15.27 -20.62
N LEU A 628 -15.67 14.26 -21.47
CA LEU A 628 -16.30 14.21 -22.80
C LEU A 628 -17.83 14.26 -22.71
N VAL A 629 -18.46 13.48 -21.82
CA VAL A 629 -19.92 13.53 -21.63
C VAL A 629 -20.38 14.89 -21.10
N LEU A 630 -19.67 15.50 -20.15
CA LEU A 630 -20.04 16.82 -19.61
C LEU A 630 -19.92 17.91 -20.69
N GLN A 631 -18.82 17.94 -21.44
CA GLN A 631 -18.62 18.91 -22.54
C GLN A 631 -19.64 18.76 -23.67
N SER A 632 -20.26 17.59 -23.85
CA SER A 632 -21.24 17.38 -24.93
C SER A 632 -22.58 18.08 -24.72
N PHE A 633 -22.92 18.48 -23.48
CA PHE A 633 -24.21 19.11 -23.20
C PHE A 633 -24.14 20.35 -22.29
N LEU A 634 -23.08 20.55 -21.52
CA LEU A 634 -22.91 21.77 -20.74
C LEU A 634 -22.52 22.95 -21.66
N PRO A 635 -23.23 24.09 -21.60
CA PRO A 635 -22.79 25.36 -22.16
C PRO A 635 -21.36 25.74 -21.75
N LYS A 636 -20.56 26.30 -22.67
CA LYS A 636 -19.12 26.59 -22.46
C LYS A 636 -18.89 27.55 -21.28
N ASP A 637 -19.77 28.52 -21.07
CA ASP A 637 -19.79 29.45 -19.92
C ASP A 637 -19.78 28.73 -18.56
N LEU A 638 -20.40 27.57 -18.44
CA LEU A 638 -20.42 26.78 -17.21
C LEU A 638 -19.16 25.90 -17.02
N HIS A 639 -18.31 25.72 -18.05
CA HIS A 639 -17.16 24.80 -17.96
C HIS A 639 -16.11 25.26 -16.94
N HIS A 640 -16.03 26.57 -16.65
CA HIS A 640 -15.14 27.13 -15.64
C HIS A 640 -15.68 26.91 -14.21
N SER A 641 -16.95 27.27 -13.95
CA SER A 641 -17.52 27.25 -12.60
C SER A 641 -17.94 25.85 -12.12
N ILE A 642 -18.17 24.90 -13.04
CA ILE A 642 -18.71 23.57 -12.70
C ILE A 642 -17.77 22.76 -11.79
N ASN A 643 -16.45 22.90 -11.94
CA ASN A 643 -15.49 22.19 -11.10
C ASN A 643 -15.62 22.64 -9.63
N LYS A 644 -15.37 23.92 -9.32
CA LYS A 644 -15.43 24.48 -7.95
C LYS A 644 -16.81 24.26 -7.30
N THR A 645 -17.88 24.36 -8.08
CA THR A 645 -19.26 24.07 -7.64
C THR A 645 -19.39 22.64 -7.11
N LEU A 646 -19.01 21.64 -7.92
CA LEU A 646 -19.14 20.22 -7.59
C LEU A 646 -18.09 19.75 -6.57
N VAL A 647 -16.87 20.27 -6.61
CA VAL A 647 -15.81 19.95 -5.63
C VAL A 647 -16.28 20.32 -4.24
N GLY A 648 -16.63 21.59 -4.01
CA GLY A 648 -17.07 22.06 -2.69
C GLY A 648 -18.36 21.37 -2.21
N PHE A 649 -19.31 21.13 -3.12
CA PHE A 649 -20.51 20.35 -2.76
C PHE A 649 -20.16 18.90 -2.36
N GLY A 650 -19.21 18.29 -3.04
CA GLY A 650 -18.71 16.95 -2.77
C GLY A 650 -17.77 16.85 -1.55
N GLN A 651 -17.18 17.96 -1.10
CA GLN A 651 -16.39 18.04 0.12
C GLN A 651 -17.29 18.11 1.37
N VAL A 652 -18.38 18.88 1.30
CA VAL A 652 -19.20 19.20 2.49
C VAL A 652 -20.48 18.34 2.59
N VAL A 653 -21.25 18.21 1.50
CA VAL A 653 -22.59 17.61 1.49
C VAL A 653 -22.60 16.22 0.86
N CYS A 654 -22.21 16.11 -0.41
CA CYS A 654 -22.22 14.85 -1.18
C CYS A 654 -20.90 14.08 -1.03
N VAL A 655 -20.51 13.85 0.22
CA VAL A 655 -19.29 13.11 0.61
C VAL A 655 -19.29 11.65 0.08
N PRO A 656 -18.12 11.01 -0.08
CA PRO A 656 -18.03 9.67 -0.66
C PRO A 656 -18.80 8.61 0.16
N VAL A 657 -18.59 8.56 1.47
CA VAL A 657 -19.24 7.64 2.41
C VAL A 657 -20.23 8.44 3.26
N GLY A 658 -21.45 7.93 3.44
CA GLY A 658 -22.49 8.60 4.23
C GLY A 658 -22.85 10.02 3.77
N PRO A 659 -23.28 10.23 2.50
CA PRO A 659 -23.67 11.56 2.02
C PRO A 659 -24.75 12.19 2.91
N ARG A 660 -24.69 13.51 3.09
CA ARG A 660 -25.61 14.31 3.92
C ARG A 660 -26.90 14.62 3.15
N CYS A 661 -27.63 13.57 2.77
CA CYS A 661 -28.87 13.68 2.00
C CYS A 661 -30.01 14.35 2.80
N ASP A 662 -29.88 14.43 4.12
CA ASP A 662 -30.65 15.24 5.07
C ASP A 662 -30.46 16.75 4.85
N LEU A 663 -29.22 17.20 4.65
CA LEU A 663 -28.90 18.60 4.37
C LEU A 663 -29.03 18.97 2.87
N CYS A 664 -29.04 17.98 1.97
CA CYS A 664 -29.01 18.16 0.53
C CYS A 664 -30.33 18.67 -0.07
N ASP A 665 -30.33 19.86 -0.67
CA ASP A 665 -31.54 20.48 -1.22
C ASP A 665 -32.02 19.77 -2.50
N LEU A 666 -31.11 19.15 -3.27
CA LEU A 666 -31.50 18.22 -4.35
C LEU A 666 -32.26 16.99 -3.83
N GLY A 667 -31.96 16.54 -2.61
CA GLY A 667 -32.66 15.46 -1.94
C GLY A 667 -34.07 15.89 -1.55
N LYS A 668 -34.18 17.05 -0.87
CA LYS A 668 -35.46 17.67 -0.48
C LYS A 668 -36.37 17.92 -1.70
N ALA A 669 -35.81 18.47 -2.78
CA ALA A 669 -36.51 18.72 -4.05
C ALA A 669 -36.80 17.45 -4.88
N ARG A 670 -36.39 16.26 -4.42
CA ARG A 670 -36.53 14.96 -5.13
C ARG A 670 -35.94 14.98 -6.55
N LEU A 671 -34.86 15.74 -6.74
CA LEU A 671 -34.13 15.86 -8.01
C LEU A 671 -32.90 14.95 -8.10
N CYS A 672 -32.38 14.44 -6.97
CA CYS A 672 -31.25 13.52 -6.97
C CYS A 672 -31.69 12.04 -7.13
N PRO A 673 -31.28 11.32 -8.20
CA PRO A 673 -31.60 9.91 -8.36
C PRO A 673 -30.83 9.00 -7.39
N SER A 674 -29.71 9.47 -6.84
CA SER A 674 -28.91 8.75 -5.82
C SER A 674 -29.22 9.16 -4.37
N TYR A 675 -30.44 9.65 -4.10
CA TYR A 675 -30.85 9.99 -2.73
C TYR A 675 -30.75 8.78 -1.79
N ARG A 676 -30.25 9.01 -0.57
CA ARG A 676 -30.18 7.98 0.48
C ARG A 676 -30.91 8.50 1.72
N LYS A 677 -31.78 7.67 2.31
CA LYS A 677 -32.37 7.98 3.62
C LYS A 677 -31.25 7.98 4.67
N VAL A 678 -31.16 9.05 5.46
CA VAL A 678 -30.18 9.19 6.54
C VAL A 678 -30.84 8.75 7.85
N ASP A 679 -30.17 7.87 8.61
CA ASP A 679 -30.59 7.54 9.97
C ASP A 679 -30.28 8.73 10.90
N PRO A 680 -31.27 9.28 11.64
CA PRO A 680 -31.07 10.38 12.59
C PRO A 680 -29.97 10.11 13.62
N LYS A 681 -29.80 8.86 14.11
CA LYS A 681 -28.70 8.53 15.05
C LYS A 681 -27.34 8.71 14.39
N SER A 682 -27.22 8.28 13.13
CA SER A 682 -26.01 8.48 12.32
C SER A 682 -25.78 9.93 11.90
N ALA A 683 -26.78 10.81 11.96
CA ALA A 683 -26.65 12.23 11.63
C ALA A 683 -26.10 13.02 12.83
N ALA A 684 -26.61 12.72 14.03
CA ALA A 684 -26.22 13.38 15.29
C ALA A 684 -24.73 13.22 15.64
N THR A 685 -24.09 12.13 15.21
CA THR A 685 -22.66 11.85 15.47
C THR A 685 -21.69 12.45 14.44
N ARG A 686 -22.18 13.09 13.38
CA ARG A 686 -21.32 13.71 12.35
C ARG A 686 -20.92 15.12 12.77
N LYS A 687 -19.69 15.54 12.41
CA LYS A 687 -19.27 16.95 12.46
C LYS A 687 -20.36 17.82 11.83
N GLN A 688 -20.83 18.84 12.53
CA GLN A 688 -21.87 19.74 12.01
C GLN A 688 -21.35 20.52 10.79
N VAL A 689 -22.28 20.89 9.90
CA VAL A 689 -22.04 21.78 8.77
C VAL A 689 -22.86 23.03 9.04
N ILE A 690 -22.19 24.17 9.19
CA ILE A 690 -22.86 25.46 9.31
C ILE A 690 -23.20 25.91 7.89
N LEU A 691 -24.46 26.25 7.66
CA LEU A 691 -24.90 26.91 6.43
C LEU A 691 -25.02 28.40 6.73
N LEU A 692 -24.54 29.22 5.79
CA LEU A 692 -24.75 30.66 5.85
C LEU A 692 -26.26 30.97 5.71
N PRO A 693 -26.74 32.08 6.31
CA PRO A 693 -28.11 32.56 6.10
C PRO A 693 -28.40 32.80 4.62
N GLU A 694 -29.68 32.77 4.26
CA GLU A 694 -30.12 33.19 2.93
C GLU A 694 -30.01 34.72 2.86
N SER A 695 -29.27 35.23 1.88
CA SER A 695 -29.16 36.66 1.60
C SER A 695 -30.36 37.09 0.76
N ASP A 696 -31.35 37.72 1.39
CA ASP A 696 -32.54 38.27 0.74
C ASP A 696 -32.22 39.56 -0.01
N GLU A 697 -31.62 39.47 -1.21
CA GLU A 697 -31.44 40.62 -2.10
C GLU A 697 -31.81 40.32 -3.56
N GLU A 698 -33.04 40.68 -3.92
CA GLU A 698 -33.37 41.20 -5.26
C GLU A 698 -33.46 42.75 -5.16
N GLY A 699 -32.40 43.45 -5.60
CA GLY A 699 -32.43 44.87 -6.00
C GLY A 699 -32.39 45.94 -4.89
N GLU A 700 -31.31 46.72 -4.83
CA GLU A 700 -31.24 48.06 -5.45
C GLU A 700 -29.81 48.65 -5.36
N GLU A 701 -29.46 49.53 -6.30
CA GLU A 701 -28.16 50.22 -6.29
C GLU A 701 -28.15 51.41 -5.31
N GLY A 702 -27.19 51.40 -4.38
CA GLY A 702 -26.56 52.62 -3.88
C GLY A 702 -27.17 53.31 -2.66
N LYS A 703 -26.49 53.17 -1.51
CA LYS A 703 -25.82 54.29 -0.84
C LYS A 703 -24.89 53.82 0.28
N THR A 704 -23.70 54.40 0.31
CA THR A 704 -22.82 54.38 1.49
C THR A 704 -23.43 55.20 2.62
N GLU A 705 -23.48 54.65 3.83
CA GLU A 705 -23.41 55.46 5.04
C GLU A 705 -22.63 54.73 6.15
N LYS A 706 -21.90 55.49 6.95
CA LYS A 706 -20.97 54.97 7.96
C LYS A 706 -21.67 54.81 9.31
N GLY A 707 -21.33 53.73 10.02
CA GLY A 707 -21.18 53.78 11.48
C GLY A 707 -22.06 52.81 12.27
N ALA A 708 -21.42 51.80 12.85
CA ALA A 708 -21.60 51.41 14.25
C ALA A 708 -20.40 50.53 14.66
N GLU A 709 -19.72 50.89 15.74
CA GLU A 709 -18.67 50.07 16.33
C GLU A 709 -19.31 48.78 16.89
N GLY A 710 -18.82 47.61 16.45
CA GLY A 710 -19.36 46.31 16.84
C GLY A 710 -18.25 45.28 16.91
N VAL A 711 -17.86 44.92 18.13
CA VAL A 711 -16.76 43.98 18.44
C VAL A 711 -16.94 42.66 17.68
N ALA A 712 -15.96 42.31 16.83
CA ALA A 712 -15.95 41.02 16.15
C ALA A 712 -15.80 39.87 17.16
N PRO A 713 -16.59 38.78 17.07
CA PRO A 713 -16.47 37.65 17.97
C PRO A 713 -15.19 36.86 17.66
N ALA A 714 -14.39 36.59 18.70
CA ALA A 714 -13.19 35.76 18.58
C ALA A 714 -13.55 34.33 18.14
N ILE A 715 -12.88 33.82 17.10
CA ILE A 715 -13.07 32.46 16.60
C ILE A 715 -12.07 31.54 17.29
N GLU A 716 -12.50 30.81 18.33
CA GLU A 716 -11.68 29.75 18.94
C GLU A 716 -11.60 28.53 18.01
N VAL A 717 -10.37 28.17 17.58
CA VAL A 717 -10.10 26.93 16.83
C VAL A 717 -9.20 26.01 17.65
N ALA A 718 -9.74 24.89 18.10
CA ALA A 718 -8.96 23.83 18.74
C ALA A 718 -8.21 22.99 17.71
N ILE A 719 -6.89 22.84 17.89
CA ILE A 719 -6.03 22.00 17.04
C ILE A 719 -5.34 20.97 17.95
N GLU A 720 -5.49 19.68 17.63
CA GLU A 720 -4.72 18.60 18.25
C GLU A 720 -3.42 18.36 17.47
N GLY A 721 -2.29 18.52 18.16
CA GLY A 721 -0.96 18.12 17.70
C GLY A 721 -0.37 17.02 18.61
N PRO A 722 0.76 16.40 18.23
CA PRO A 722 1.37 15.29 18.96
C PRO A 722 1.80 15.63 20.40
N ASP A 723 1.95 16.92 20.75
CA ASP A 723 2.35 17.39 22.08
C ASP A 723 1.19 17.99 22.91
N GLY A 724 -0.05 17.87 22.43
CA GLY A 724 -1.27 18.27 23.15
C GLY A 724 -2.12 19.33 22.45
N VAL A 725 -3.18 19.77 23.15
CA VAL A 725 -4.12 20.80 22.68
C VAL A 725 -3.51 22.19 22.91
N GLY A 726 -3.01 22.82 21.85
CA GLY A 726 -2.59 24.21 21.87
C GLY A 726 -3.77 25.15 21.59
N LYS A 727 -3.95 26.18 22.42
CA LYS A 727 -4.80 27.33 22.09
C LYS A 727 -3.97 28.38 21.35
N ILE A 728 -4.46 28.87 20.21
CA ILE A 728 -3.92 30.04 19.53
C ILE A 728 -5.06 31.03 19.37
N GLU A 729 -4.97 32.19 20.02
CA GLU A 729 -5.80 33.34 19.66
C GLU A 729 -5.24 33.95 18.37
N VAL A 730 -5.99 33.82 17.28
CA VAL A 730 -5.70 34.58 16.06
C VAL A 730 -6.45 35.91 16.17
N LYS A 731 -5.72 36.97 16.51
CA LYS A 731 -6.19 38.33 16.24
C LYS A 731 -6.00 38.58 14.76
N VAL A 732 -7.09 38.93 14.08
CA VAL A 732 -7.04 39.61 12.79
C VAL A 732 -6.86 41.09 13.13
N GLU A 733 -5.74 41.67 12.71
CA GLU A 733 -5.58 43.13 12.63
C GLU A 733 -6.08 43.57 11.25
N ASP A 734 -6.75 44.73 11.19
CA ASP A 734 -7.56 45.21 10.05
C ASP A 734 -6.78 45.49 8.76
#